data_AF-A0A937DCZ1-F1
#
_entry.id   AF-A0A937DCZ1-F1
#
_cell.length_a   1.000
_cell.length_b   1.000
_cell.length_c   1.000
_cell.angle_alpha   90.00
_cell.angle_beta   90.00
_cell.angle_gamma   90.00
#
_symmetry.space_group_name_H-M   'P 1'
#
loop_
_entity.id
_entity.type
_entity.pdbx_description
1 polymer ?
#
loop_
_entity_poly.entity_id
_entity_poly.type
_entity_poly.pdbx_seq_one_letter_code
_entity_poly.pdbx_strand_id
1 'polypeptide(L)'
;MAKIKLLVFFFMLLGMSFSNYAQKDEKEILETNLEEDILNLIEEGDIPGLSLIVIKDGKQTIKNYGYANVEENILVSDSTRFELASCSKAFTALAFQKFVKDYKINLDTPVSIYIPWFKLSYEEVEQEITLRQLLHHTSGIPQSTLAEIPESNEYNALENTIKKIVGTELSNLPGKKYEYATVNYDVLALVIENVSGETFENYISETIFKELNLNHTSIGVGDNTKNTSKGYKIGYYEARPFEAPIYKGNNAAGYVISNATDMGKWLKFQMGSTPSPLYPLAQHTQLRDATVAPHGNSSYAMGWEVSLSGNNEIYHSGLNPNFSSYITLKPKKGIAVAVLANSNSSYTNIIGDKVMNTISGVKEKKEYDPGDGNDGAFSLISFIISIYALLALIHFGVVMYQILKGERKFRKFKLNDVTSFFTTSLFVAIVLLGVALLPKAMAGFTWDATIVWAPISFAVMVIAILLAITISYVSYIFSFLFPGDLSFKQKLPRIVLVSIFSGISNMAVVLLITSSFNSNIELKYLSFYYFLTLMLYISSRKYVQTTLIHFTRDLIYEKRIKLISQIFSTSYQKFENIDKGRVYSTLNDDVSMVGNSVNMIVSFVTSLITVGGAFIYLASIEFWATILIFATIITVSAIYFAISNKAEVYFEEARDTQNTFMRLLSGLIDGFKEISLQYKKKLEYKGDIVSVTNIFKSKTTIAHVKFIKAYLVGESTFILLLGLIAFGIPEIFPEIQLYTIMGFVVVLLYLNGPLNTIFTSLPTIMQVKIAWNRIQSFINEIPANLNIEVQPNIIDKELVYNLEASGLTYKYKNEEGRESFSIGPVNLEISRGEILFIIGGNGSGKTTLAKLLTGLYEPNSGKIAVNNEEVVGSQLSEYFSAVFSPCHLFHKLYNVDVSDKEDKVEKYLKLLGLQDKVEIKDNAFTTLNLSAGQRKRLALLQCYLEDSPIYLFDEWAADQDPEYRRFFYRELLPDMKKRGKIIIAITHDDHYFDVADKIIKMDVGRVDLVSNDYKVDRLLTLTK
;
A
#
# COMPACT_ATOMS: atom_id res chain seq x y z
N MET A 1 -35.29 10.51 -3.65
CA MET A 1 -35.30 11.53 -2.57
C MET A 1 -35.75 10.97 -1.22
N ALA A 2 -36.76 10.08 -1.15
CA ALA A 2 -37.23 9.51 0.12
C ALA A 2 -36.16 8.74 0.93
N LYS A 3 -35.31 7.92 0.28
CA LYS A 3 -34.25 7.15 0.96
C LYS A 3 -33.10 8.00 1.54
N ILE A 4 -32.81 9.16 0.93
CA ILE A 4 -31.77 10.09 1.42
C ILE A 4 -32.30 10.92 2.59
N LYS A 5 -33.58 11.33 2.54
CA LYS A 5 -34.24 11.98 3.68
C LYS A 5 -34.31 11.05 4.90
N LEU A 6 -34.55 9.75 4.69
CA LEU A 6 -34.57 8.76 5.77
C LEU A 6 -33.20 8.60 6.44
N LEU A 7 -32.10 8.66 5.67
CA LEU A 7 -30.74 8.51 6.19
C LEU A 7 -30.26 9.76 6.94
N VAL A 8 -30.58 10.96 6.43
CA VAL A 8 -30.29 12.23 7.11
C VAL A 8 -31.13 12.38 8.38
N PHE A 9 -32.39 11.89 8.36
CA PHE A 9 -33.25 11.84 9.54
C PHE A 9 -32.74 10.82 10.58
N PHE A 10 -32.18 9.69 10.13
CA PHE A 10 -31.53 8.71 11.00
C PHE A 10 -30.25 9.27 11.66
N PHE A 11 -29.48 10.09 10.95
CA PHE A 11 -28.31 10.80 11.50
C PHE A 11 -28.68 11.94 12.47
N MET A 12 -29.78 12.66 12.21
CA MET A 12 -30.32 13.61 13.19
C MET A 12 -30.83 12.92 14.46
N LEU A 13 -31.38 11.71 14.35
CA LEU A 13 -31.82 10.90 15.49
C LEU A 13 -30.66 10.30 16.30
N LEU A 14 -29.55 9.92 15.64
CA LEU A 14 -28.33 9.48 16.34
C LEU A 14 -27.63 10.62 17.09
N GLY A 15 -27.64 11.84 16.53
CA GLY A 15 -27.13 13.04 17.20
C GLY A 15 -27.97 13.50 18.39
N MET A 16 -29.28 13.19 18.41
CA MET A 16 -30.18 13.55 19.51
C MET A 16 -30.23 12.50 20.64
N SER A 17 -29.66 11.31 20.44
CA SER A 17 -29.75 10.21 21.41
C SER A 17 -28.62 10.19 22.46
N PHE A 18 -27.65 11.10 22.39
CA PHE A 18 -26.57 11.23 23.40
C PHE A 18 -26.77 12.40 24.38
N SER A 19 -27.86 13.14 24.28
CA SER A 19 -28.14 14.31 25.13
C SER A 19 -28.89 14.01 26.44
N ASN A 20 -29.22 12.74 26.73
CA ASN A 20 -29.95 12.37 27.94
C ASN A 20 -29.11 11.51 28.87
N TYR A 21 -28.10 12.12 29.48
CA TYR A 21 -27.49 11.60 30.70
C TYR A 21 -27.06 12.77 31.59
N ALA A 22 -28.01 13.45 32.20
CA ALA A 22 -27.74 14.33 33.35
C ALA A 22 -29.04 14.73 34.07
N GLN A 23 -29.43 13.93 35.06
CA GLN A 23 -29.82 14.42 36.39
C GLN A 23 -30.20 13.24 37.28
N LYS A 24 -29.29 12.87 38.18
CA LYS A 24 -29.60 12.08 39.37
C LYS A 24 -28.91 12.73 40.56
N ASP A 25 -29.62 12.72 41.69
CA ASP A 25 -29.37 13.53 42.88
C ASP A 25 -27.96 13.38 43.48
N GLU A 26 -27.37 14.53 43.80
CA GLU A 26 -25.93 14.82 43.84
C GLU A 26 -25.27 14.58 45.23
N LYS A 27 -25.84 13.75 46.12
CA LYS A 27 -25.32 13.64 47.50
C LYS A 27 -25.13 12.24 48.08
N GLU A 28 -25.72 11.20 47.48
CA GLU A 28 -25.55 9.81 47.92
C GLU A 28 -24.67 8.97 46.97
N ILE A 29 -24.25 9.52 45.82
CA ILE A 29 -23.51 8.85 44.73
C ILE A 29 -21.97 8.98 44.87
N LEU A 30 -21.49 9.88 45.73
CA LEU A 30 -20.07 10.30 45.78
C LEU A 30 -19.08 9.29 46.38
N GLU A 31 -19.54 8.30 47.16
CA GLU A 31 -18.63 7.28 47.75
C GLU A 31 -18.61 5.97 46.96
N THR A 32 -19.70 5.59 46.27
CA THR A 32 -19.80 4.33 45.50
C THR A 32 -19.12 4.41 44.12
N ASN A 33 -19.12 5.59 43.47
CA ASN A 33 -18.46 5.78 42.17
C ASN A 33 -16.92 5.83 42.26
N LEU A 34 -16.35 6.27 43.39
CA LEU A 34 -14.89 6.45 43.49
C LEU A 34 -14.15 5.10 43.50
N GLU A 35 -14.71 4.07 44.15
CA GLU A 35 -14.09 2.74 44.19
C GLU A 35 -14.15 2.05 42.81
N GLU A 36 -15.24 2.23 42.07
CA GLU A 36 -15.37 1.75 40.68
C GLU A 36 -14.41 2.50 39.74
N ASP A 37 -14.32 3.83 39.85
CA ASP A 37 -13.35 4.64 39.10
C ASP A 37 -11.90 4.22 39.37
N ILE A 38 -11.54 3.93 40.63
CA ILE A 38 -10.20 3.46 40.99
C ILE A 38 -9.93 2.08 40.38
N LEU A 39 -10.89 1.15 40.43
CA LEU A 39 -10.74 -0.19 39.85
C LEU A 39 -10.56 -0.10 38.32
N ASN A 40 -11.33 0.76 37.65
CA ASN A 40 -11.19 1.00 36.21
C ASN A 40 -9.80 1.58 35.88
N LEU A 41 -9.30 2.55 36.66
CA LEU A 41 -7.96 3.11 36.45
C LEU A 41 -6.83 2.10 36.75
N ILE A 42 -7.04 1.18 37.69
CA ILE A 42 -6.10 0.08 37.95
C ILE A 42 -6.05 -0.88 36.77
N GLU A 43 -7.21 -1.21 36.19
CA GLU A 43 -7.32 -2.07 35.01
C GLU A 43 -6.73 -1.40 33.76
N GLU A 44 -7.08 -0.14 33.48
CA GLU A 44 -6.54 0.62 32.35
C GLU A 44 -5.02 0.85 32.45
N GLY A 45 -4.51 1.02 33.67
CA GLY A 45 -3.08 1.21 33.93
C GLY A 45 -2.28 -0.09 34.02
N ASP A 46 -2.91 -1.25 33.83
CA ASP A 46 -2.34 -2.59 34.03
C ASP A 46 -1.55 -2.68 35.34
N ILE A 47 -2.12 -2.19 36.46
CA ILE A 47 -1.43 -2.16 37.75
C ILE A 47 -1.69 -3.48 38.49
N PRO A 48 -0.70 -4.38 38.65
CA PRO A 48 -0.96 -5.69 39.23
C PRO A 48 -1.34 -5.64 40.71
N GLY A 49 -0.72 -4.73 41.47
CA GLY A 49 -0.94 -4.55 42.89
C GLY A 49 -0.73 -3.10 43.31
N LEU A 50 -1.67 -2.58 44.11
CA LEU A 50 -1.69 -1.19 44.53
C LEU A 50 -2.13 -1.06 45.99
N SER A 51 -1.51 -0.15 46.73
CA SER A 51 -1.96 0.30 48.04
C SER A 51 -2.28 1.79 48.04
N LEU A 52 -3.52 2.12 48.39
CA LEU A 52 -4.04 3.48 48.49
C LEU A 52 -4.20 3.86 49.96
N ILE A 53 -3.54 4.94 50.35
CA ILE A 53 -3.57 5.51 51.69
C ILE A 53 -4.24 6.87 51.61
N VAL A 54 -5.35 7.04 52.32
CA VAL A 54 -6.09 8.30 52.39
C VAL A 54 -6.15 8.75 53.84
N ILE A 55 -5.83 10.03 54.06
CA ILE A 55 -6.01 10.68 55.34
C ILE A 55 -6.92 11.87 55.15
N LYS A 56 -7.97 11.95 55.96
CA LYS A 56 -8.92 13.06 55.97
C LYS A 56 -9.30 13.36 57.42
N ASP A 57 -9.10 14.61 57.84
CA ASP A 57 -9.43 15.08 59.18
C ASP A 57 -8.84 14.19 60.30
N GLY A 58 -7.60 13.71 60.09
CA GLY A 58 -6.87 12.84 61.01
C GLY A 58 -7.25 11.35 60.97
N LYS A 59 -8.34 10.97 60.29
CA LYS A 59 -8.73 9.58 60.08
C LYS A 59 -7.97 9.00 58.89
N GLN A 60 -7.42 7.79 59.07
CA GLN A 60 -6.70 7.05 58.04
C GLN A 60 -7.57 5.92 57.48
N THR A 61 -7.57 5.79 56.17
CA THR A 61 -8.16 4.67 55.42
C THR A 61 -7.07 4.08 54.52
N ILE A 62 -6.86 2.77 54.60
CA ILE A 62 -6.00 2.01 53.67
C ILE A 62 -6.90 1.12 52.84
N LYS A 63 -6.65 1.09 51.53
CA LYS A 63 -7.29 0.17 50.58
C LYS A 63 -6.20 -0.50 49.76
N ASN A 64 -6.23 -1.82 49.70
CA ASN A 64 -5.27 -2.60 48.92
C ASN A 64 -6.00 -3.31 47.79
N TYR A 65 -5.38 -3.33 46.63
CA TYR A 65 -5.92 -3.88 45.39
C TYR A 65 -4.91 -4.82 44.75
N GLY A 66 -5.40 -5.89 44.13
CA GLY A 66 -4.58 -6.80 43.33
C GLY A 66 -3.54 -7.60 44.11
N TYR A 67 -2.44 -7.92 43.43
CA TYR A 67 -1.43 -8.89 43.85
C TYR A 67 -0.06 -8.23 44.05
N ALA A 68 0.54 -8.49 45.22
CA ALA A 68 1.95 -8.22 45.46
C ALA A 68 2.85 -9.12 44.60
N ASN A 69 2.40 -10.33 44.28
CA ASN A 69 3.01 -11.24 43.31
C ASN A 69 1.92 -12.02 42.57
N VAL A 70 1.77 -11.75 41.27
CA VAL A 70 0.77 -12.38 40.39
C VAL A 70 1.02 -13.87 40.22
N GLU A 71 2.28 -14.30 40.02
CA GLU A 71 2.61 -15.71 39.76
C GLU A 71 2.33 -16.60 40.98
N GLU A 72 2.62 -16.08 42.17
CA GLU A 72 2.41 -16.79 43.43
C GLU A 72 1.00 -16.55 44.05
N ASN A 73 0.16 -15.74 43.40
CA ASN A 73 -1.17 -15.32 43.89
C ASN A 73 -1.13 -14.68 45.30
N ILE A 74 -0.09 -13.90 45.61
CA ILE A 74 0.03 -13.19 46.88
C ILE A 74 -0.68 -11.83 46.77
N LEU A 75 -1.73 -11.63 47.57
CA LEU A 75 -2.50 -10.37 47.60
C LEU A 75 -1.71 -9.22 48.25
N VAL A 76 -1.99 -8.00 47.82
CA VAL A 76 -1.50 -6.80 48.52
C VAL A 76 -2.15 -6.69 49.90
N SER A 77 -1.35 -6.36 50.91
CA SER A 77 -1.77 -6.15 52.30
C SER A 77 -1.20 -4.82 52.84
N ASP A 78 -1.67 -4.38 54.00
CA ASP A 78 -1.16 -3.18 54.70
C ASP A 78 0.34 -3.27 55.04
N SER A 79 0.89 -4.49 55.02
CA SER A 79 2.30 -4.80 55.29
C SER A 79 3.14 -4.96 54.02
N THR A 80 2.51 -5.02 52.85
CA THR A 80 3.20 -5.17 51.56
C THR A 80 4.07 -3.95 51.28
N ARG A 81 5.33 -4.21 50.95
CA ARG A 81 6.35 -3.19 50.75
C ARG A 81 6.52 -2.88 49.27
N PHE A 82 6.59 -1.59 48.95
CA PHE A 82 6.75 -1.04 47.60
C PHE A 82 7.93 -0.06 47.58
N GLU A 83 8.63 0.02 46.45
CA GLU A 83 9.59 1.10 46.23
C GLU A 83 8.84 2.42 46.04
N LEU A 84 9.25 3.46 46.76
CA LEU A 84 8.65 4.78 46.68
C LEU A 84 9.18 5.59 45.50
N ALA A 85 10.20 5.10 44.78
CA ALA A 85 10.81 5.83 43.68
C ALA A 85 11.19 7.27 44.10
N SER A 86 11.01 8.27 43.24
CA SER A 86 11.39 9.66 43.55
C SER A 86 10.72 10.31 44.76
N CYS A 87 9.62 9.75 45.30
CA CYS A 87 9.06 10.20 46.58
C CYS A 87 10.03 10.00 47.76
N SER A 88 11.08 9.18 47.57
CA SER A 88 12.22 9.05 48.48
C SER A 88 12.91 10.38 48.78
N LYS A 89 12.92 11.32 47.83
CA LYS A 89 13.56 12.64 47.98
C LYS A 89 12.98 13.47 49.12
N ALA A 90 11.69 13.32 49.43
CA ALA A 90 11.07 13.97 50.58
C ALA A 90 11.66 13.49 51.92
N PHE A 91 11.99 12.20 52.03
CA PHE A 91 12.66 11.64 53.21
C PHE A 91 14.10 12.13 53.30
N THR A 92 14.83 12.10 52.17
CA THR A 92 16.21 12.57 52.08
C THR A 92 16.33 14.05 52.39
N ALA A 93 15.42 14.89 51.89
CA ALA A 93 15.40 16.30 52.19
C ALA A 93 15.16 16.58 53.69
N LEU A 94 14.25 15.84 54.32
CA LEU A 94 14.02 15.96 55.77
C LEU A 94 15.26 15.54 56.56
N ALA A 95 15.90 14.43 56.18
CA ALA A 95 17.17 13.97 56.76
C ALA A 95 18.27 15.03 56.59
N PHE A 96 18.35 15.65 55.42
CA PHE A 96 19.33 16.69 55.13
C PHE A 96 19.05 17.98 55.91
N GLN A 97 17.80 18.39 56.09
CA GLN A 97 17.44 19.53 56.95
C GLN A 97 17.79 19.26 58.43
N LYS A 98 17.61 18.02 58.91
CA LYS A 98 18.04 17.61 60.25
C LYS A 98 19.56 17.64 60.38
N PHE A 99 20.27 17.12 59.38
CA PHE A 99 21.73 17.17 59.28
C PHE A 99 22.25 18.61 59.32
N VAL A 100 21.65 19.51 58.52
CA VAL A 100 21.98 20.93 58.49
C VAL A 100 21.83 21.59 59.86
N LYS A 101 20.75 21.25 60.59
CA LYS A 101 20.50 21.75 61.94
C LYS A 101 21.52 21.22 62.97
N ASP A 102 21.82 19.92 62.93
CA ASP A 102 22.69 19.27 63.91
C ASP A 102 24.16 19.71 63.75
N TYR A 103 24.63 19.80 62.50
CA TYR A 103 26.00 20.17 62.16
C TYR A 103 26.18 21.67 61.91
N LYS A 104 25.13 22.48 62.06
CA LYS A 104 25.12 23.94 61.85
C LYS A 104 25.66 24.36 60.48
N ILE A 105 25.23 23.65 59.44
CA ILE A 105 25.66 23.88 58.05
C ILE A 105 24.87 25.05 57.45
N ASN A 106 25.52 25.86 56.61
CA ASN A 106 24.83 26.88 55.82
C ASN A 106 24.48 26.31 54.44
N LEU A 107 23.21 26.37 54.02
CA LEU A 107 22.74 25.87 52.72
C LEU A 107 23.35 26.62 51.52
N ASP A 108 23.83 27.85 51.71
CA ASP A 108 24.48 28.64 50.67
C ASP A 108 25.98 28.34 50.55
N THR A 109 26.48 27.37 51.33
CA THR A 109 27.85 26.86 51.23
C THR A 109 28.03 26.06 49.93
N PRO A 110 29.12 26.29 49.17
CA PRO A 110 29.48 25.47 48.04
C PRO A 110 29.72 23.99 48.42
N VAL A 111 29.27 23.07 47.56
CA VAL A 111 29.43 21.62 47.73
C VAL A 111 30.91 21.22 47.76
N SER A 112 31.76 21.94 47.02
CA SER A 112 33.21 21.74 46.94
C SER A 112 33.91 21.77 48.31
N ILE A 113 33.32 22.42 49.32
CA ILE A 113 33.86 22.41 50.69
C ILE A 113 33.77 21.03 51.35
N TYR A 114 32.71 20.27 51.04
CA TYR A 114 32.48 18.93 51.59
C TYR A 114 32.97 17.81 50.66
N ILE A 115 33.05 18.11 49.35
CA ILE A 115 33.52 17.19 48.31
C ILE A 115 34.49 17.97 47.40
N PRO A 116 35.79 18.12 47.77
CA PRO A 116 36.74 19.01 47.07
C PRO A 116 36.97 18.71 45.58
N TRP A 117 36.73 17.48 45.16
CA TRP A 117 36.87 17.05 43.77
C TRP A 117 35.57 17.20 42.95
N PHE A 118 34.46 17.60 43.56
CA PHE A 118 33.20 17.81 42.85
C PHE A 118 33.22 19.17 42.14
N LYS A 119 33.52 19.14 40.84
CA LYS A 119 33.64 20.32 39.97
C LYS A 119 32.89 20.09 38.66
N LEU A 120 32.00 21.02 38.32
CA LEU A 120 31.22 21.04 37.08
C LEU A 120 31.38 22.40 36.40
N SER A 121 31.22 22.44 35.08
CA SER A 121 31.47 23.64 34.29
C SER A 121 30.26 24.06 33.47
N TYR A 122 30.10 25.36 33.25
CA TYR A 122 29.16 25.94 32.30
C TYR A 122 29.93 26.82 31.33
N GLU A 123 29.82 26.55 30.03
CA GLU A 123 30.61 27.22 28.98
C GLU A 123 32.11 27.14 29.25
N GLU A 124 32.60 25.93 29.59
CA GLU A 124 34.00 25.65 29.96
C GLU A 124 34.51 26.37 31.22
N VAL A 125 33.65 27.05 31.99
CA VAL A 125 34.01 27.74 33.24
C VAL A 125 33.49 26.97 34.45
N GLU A 126 34.38 26.59 35.38
CA GLU A 126 34.02 25.94 36.64
C GLU A 126 33.00 26.77 37.44
N GLN A 127 31.93 26.13 37.90
CA GLN A 127 30.87 26.75 38.68
C GLN A 127 30.81 26.14 40.10
N GLU A 128 30.60 27.00 41.10
CA GLU A 128 30.31 26.57 42.46
C GLU A 128 28.81 26.34 42.63
N ILE A 129 28.45 25.09 42.96
CA ILE A 129 27.06 24.69 43.22
C ILE A 129 26.84 24.66 44.73
N THR A 130 25.77 25.27 45.23
CA THR A 130 25.45 25.29 46.65
C THR A 130 24.52 24.15 47.05
N LEU A 131 24.52 23.78 48.35
CA LEU A 131 23.60 22.77 48.89
C LEU A 131 22.12 23.14 48.66
N ARG A 132 21.80 24.44 48.73
CA ARG A 132 20.45 24.96 48.41
C ARG A 132 20.06 24.66 46.97
N GLN A 133 20.97 24.84 46.02
CA GLN A 133 20.67 24.63 44.59
C GLN A 133 20.42 23.15 44.28
N LEU A 134 21.15 22.24 44.94
CA LEU A 134 20.88 20.80 44.81
C LEU A 134 19.48 20.43 45.32
N LEU A 135 19.12 20.90 46.53
CA LEU A 135 17.82 20.65 47.16
C LEU A 135 16.62 21.15 46.35
N HIS A 136 16.80 22.18 45.51
CA HIS A 136 15.72 22.78 44.74
C HIS A 136 15.76 22.47 43.24
N HIS A 137 16.66 21.56 42.80
CA HIS A 137 16.87 21.29 41.37
C HIS A 137 17.18 22.55 40.55
N THR A 138 18.00 23.44 41.12
CA THR A 138 18.51 24.65 40.46
C THR A 138 20.02 24.61 40.29
N SER A 139 20.64 23.43 40.34
CA SER A 139 22.08 23.22 40.17
C SER A 139 22.59 23.40 38.73
N GLY A 140 21.71 23.30 37.74
CA GLY A 140 22.07 23.27 36.32
C GLY A 140 22.57 21.91 35.83
N ILE A 141 22.61 20.90 36.70
CA ILE A 141 23.00 19.52 36.32
C ILE A 141 21.94 18.98 35.34
N PRO A 142 22.35 18.44 34.17
CA PRO A 142 21.39 17.94 33.19
C PRO A 142 20.63 16.70 33.68
N GLN A 143 19.35 16.59 33.31
CA GLN A 143 18.53 15.39 33.60
C GLN A 143 19.13 14.11 32.98
N SER A 144 19.84 14.22 31.85
CA SER A 144 20.49 13.09 31.15
C SER A 144 21.51 12.34 32.00
N THR A 145 22.02 12.96 33.08
CA THR A 145 22.91 12.31 34.05
C THR A 145 22.29 11.09 34.73
N LEU A 146 20.96 10.95 34.72
CA LEU A 146 20.26 9.74 35.16
C LEU A 146 20.74 8.48 34.41
N ALA A 147 21.08 8.61 33.12
CA ALA A 147 21.54 7.50 32.31
C ALA A 147 23.00 7.08 32.59
N GLU A 148 23.75 7.89 33.35
CA GLU A 148 25.15 7.64 33.73
C GLU A 148 25.30 6.97 35.10
N ILE A 149 24.19 6.76 35.83
CA ILE A 149 24.19 6.09 37.13
C ILE A 149 24.57 4.63 36.92
N PRO A 150 25.70 4.17 37.48
CA PRO A 150 26.16 2.79 37.28
C PRO A 150 25.29 1.81 38.05
N GLU A 151 24.99 0.66 37.42
CA GLU A 151 24.51 -0.51 38.15
C GLU A 151 25.59 -0.96 39.14
N SER A 152 25.27 -0.94 40.43
CA SER A 152 26.18 -1.34 41.50
C SER A 152 25.43 -1.52 42.82
N ASN A 153 25.87 -2.52 43.60
CA ASN A 153 25.48 -2.73 44.99
C ASN A 153 26.68 -2.58 45.95
N GLU A 154 27.81 -2.06 45.47
CA GLU A 154 29.03 -1.92 46.26
C GLU A 154 28.91 -0.84 47.34
N TYR A 155 29.81 -0.85 48.33
CA TYR A 155 29.78 0.14 49.41
C TYR A 155 30.06 1.57 48.90
N ASN A 156 30.97 1.73 47.95
CA ASN A 156 31.36 3.01 47.34
C ASN A 156 30.47 3.40 46.14
N ALA A 157 29.30 2.76 45.95
CA ALA A 157 28.43 3.01 44.80
C ALA A 157 28.00 4.48 44.70
N LEU A 158 27.68 5.13 45.83
CA LEU A 158 27.30 6.54 45.89
C LEU A 158 28.42 7.48 45.40
N GLU A 159 29.63 7.28 45.92
CA GLU A 159 30.80 8.06 45.50
C GLU A 159 31.10 7.87 44.00
N ASN A 160 30.98 6.63 43.50
CA ASN A 160 31.19 6.31 42.09
C ASN A 160 30.13 6.96 41.17
N THR A 161 28.86 6.99 41.58
CA THR A 161 27.80 7.71 40.86
C THR A 161 28.14 9.19 40.70
N ILE A 162 28.66 9.83 41.77
CA ILE A 162 28.99 11.26 41.72
C ILE A 162 30.26 11.50 40.91
N LYS A 163 31.28 10.64 41.02
CA LYS A 163 32.48 10.69 40.18
C LYS A 163 32.17 10.58 38.70
N LYS A 164 31.14 9.82 38.33
CA LYS A 164 30.71 9.66 36.92
C LYS A 164 30.23 10.95 36.27
N ILE A 165 29.66 11.87 37.05
CA ILE A 165 29.15 13.14 36.51
C ILE A 165 30.18 14.27 36.58
N VAL A 166 31.31 14.10 37.27
CA VAL A 166 32.38 15.11 37.33
C VAL A 166 32.88 15.42 35.92
N GLY A 167 32.98 16.71 35.59
CA GLY A 167 33.33 17.18 34.23
C GLY A 167 32.16 17.27 33.25
N THR A 168 30.93 16.97 33.68
CA THR A 168 29.72 17.20 32.86
C THR A 168 29.47 18.71 32.71
N GLU A 169 29.10 19.13 31.49
CA GLU A 169 28.66 20.48 31.19
C GLU A 169 27.27 20.72 31.80
N LEU A 170 27.11 21.80 32.55
CA LEU A 170 25.81 22.22 33.06
C LEU A 170 24.93 22.72 31.91
N SER A 171 23.63 22.42 31.95
CA SER A 171 22.66 22.93 30.99
C SER A 171 22.43 24.44 31.13
N ASN A 172 22.58 24.97 32.35
CA ASN A 172 22.28 26.34 32.73
C ASN A 172 23.18 26.77 33.92
N LEU A 173 23.37 28.08 34.11
CA LEU A 173 24.04 28.61 35.30
C LEU A 173 23.31 28.21 36.61
N PRO A 174 24.03 27.78 37.67
CA PRO A 174 23.42 27.44 38.94
C PRO A 174 22.60 28.60 39.53
N GLY A 175 21.41 28.28 40.04
CA GLY A 175 20.45 29.21 40.63
C GLY A 175 19.64 30.05 39.63
N LYS A 176 19.75 29.80 38.31
CA LYS A 176 19.01 30.58 37.30
C LYS A 176 17.72 29.94 36.80
N LYS A 177 17.67 28.62 36.74
CA LYS A 177 16.55 27.87 36.16
C LYS A 177 16.34 26.56 36.92
N TYR A 178 15.09 26.14 37.04
CA TYR A 178 14.73 24.80 37.49
C TYR A 178 15.04 23.77 36.40
N GLU A 179 15.74 22.71 36.77
CA GLU A 179 16.01 21.55 35.93
C GLU A 179 16.16 20.31 36.81
N TYR A 180 15.22 19.38 36.68
CA TYR A 180 15.16 18.18 37.50
C TYR A 180 16.34 17.25 37.21
N ALA A 181 17.16 16.98 38.23
CA ALA A 181 18.29 16.08 38.13
C ALA A 181 18.37 15.21 39.39
N THR A 182 18.05 13.92 39.24
CA THR A 182 18.02 12.93 40.33
C THR A 182 19.31 12.94 41.14
N VAL A 183 20.46 13.04 40.46
CA VAL A 183 21.81 13.02 41.06
C VAL A 183 22.04 14.14 42.07
N ASN A 184 21.24 15.22 42.05
CA ASN A 184 21.34 16.26 43.08
C ASN A 184 21.18 15.69 44.50
N TYR A 185 20.28 14.72 44.67
CA TYR A 185 20.01 14.11 45.97
C TYR A 185 21.08 13.11 46.38
N ASP A 186 21.76 12.49 45.40
CA ASP A 186 22.89 11.61 45.65
C ASP A 186 24.10 12.43 46.14
N VAL A 187 24.34 13.59 45.54
CA VAL A 187 25.37 14.53 46.03
C VAL A 187 25.09 14.96 47.46
N LEU A 188 23.84 15.28 47.80
CA LEU A 188 23.45 15.61 49.18
C LEU A 188 23.69 14.44 50.15
N ALA A 189 23.43 13.21 49.72
CA ALA A 189 23.73 12.02 50.52
C ALA A 189 25.23 11.84 50.76
N LEU A 190 26.09 12.04 49.75
CA LEU A 190 27.53 11.94 49.93
C LEU A 190 28.08 13.04 50.86
N VAL A 191 27.48 14.24 50.83
CA VAL A 191 27.80 15.30 51.80
C VAL A 191 27.49 14.84 53.23
N ILE A 192 26.38 14.13 53.46
CA ILE A 192 26.08 13.54 54.76
C ILE A 192 27.19 12.55 55.14
N GLU A 193 27.53 11.59 54.27
CA GLU A 193 28.53 10.56 54.58
C GLU A 193 29.91 11.15 54.93
N ASN A 194 30.37 12.13 54.15
CA ASN A 194 31.68 12.75 54.35
C ASN A 194 31.79 13.54 55.67
N VAL A 195 30.67 14.08 56.17
CA VAL A 195 30.66 14.93 57.37
C VAL A 195 30.27 14.16 58.63
N SER A 196 29.30 13.25 58.53
CA SER A 196 28.85 12.44 59.67
C SER A 196 29.77 11.24 59.94
N GLY A 197 30.43 10.72 58.92
CA GLY A 197 31.20 9.47 58.97
C GLY A 197 30.35 8.20 58.97
N GLU A 198 29.02 8.32 58.82
CA GLU A 198 28.08 7.20 58.71
C GLU A 198 27.56 7.08 57.28
N THR A 199 27.21 5.88 56.82
CA THR A 199 26.56 5.73 55.51
C THR A 199 25.21 6.42 55.48
N PHE A 200 24.80 6.90 54.31
CA PHE A 200 23.53 7.59 54.16
C PHE A 200 22.34 6.72 54.60
N GLU A 201 22.37 5.42 54.28
CA GLU A 201 21.31 4.47 54.67
C GLU A 201 21.18 4.32 56.19
N ASN A 202 22.31 4.29 56.91
CA ASN A 202 22.29 4.21 58.37
C ASN A 202 21.80 5.53 58.97
N TYR A 203 22.29 6.65 58.44
CA TYR A 203 21.92 7.98 58.90
C TYR A 203 20.41 8.21 58.79
N ILE A 204 19.80 7.93 57.62
CA ILE A 204 18.35 8.13 57.43
C ILE A 204 17.50 7.16 58.28
N SER A 205 17.98 5.93 58.45
CA SER A 205 17.30 4.92 59.28
C SER A 205 17.22 5.35 60.75
N GLU A 206 18.33 5.80 61.32
CA GLU A 206 18.39 6.23 62.73
C GLU A 206 17.72 7.59 62.96
N THR A 207 17.88 8.55 62.03
CA THR A 207 17.41 9.93 62.24
C THR A 207 15.96 10.17 61.82
N ILE A 208 15.46 9.45 60.82
CA ILE A 208 14.10 9.64 60.29
C ILE A 208 13.22 8.44 60.58
N PHE A 209 13.60 7.24 60.15
CA PHE A 209 12.70 6.07 60.23
C PHE A 209 12.41 5.69 61.68
N LYS A 210 13.44 5.59 62.52
CA LYS A 210 13.30 5.25 63.94
C LYS A 210 12.59 6.34 64.75
N GLU A 211 12.94 7.61 64.54
CA GLU A 211 12.33 8.76 65.21
C GLU A 211 10.82 8.88 64.91
N LEU A 212 10.40 8.50 63.70
CA LEU A 212 8.99 8.52 63.28
C LEU A 212 8.28 7.16 63.46
N ASN A 213 8.95 6.16 64.06
CA ASN A 213 8.45 4.80 64.25
C ASN A 213 7.98 4.11 62.94
N LEU A 214 8.74 4.29 61.86
CA LEU A 214 8.53 3.69 60.54
C LEU A 214 9.24 2.32 60.44
N ASN A 215 8.80 1.35 61.25
CA ASN A 215 9.48 0.07 61.48
C ASN A 215 9.57 -0.88 60.26
N HIS A 216 8.79 -0.64 59.21
CA HIS A 216 8.76 -1.42 57.96
C HIS A 216 9.26 -0.61 56.76
N THR A 217 9.85 0.55 57.02
CA THR A 217 10.49 1.39 56.01
C THR A 217 11.99 1.14 56.02
N SER A 218 12.56 0.87 54.85
CA SER A 218 14.01 0.73 54.65
C SER A 218 14.44 1.48 53.40
N ILE A 219 15.73 1.39 53.07
CA ILE A 219 16.30 2.03 51.88
C ILE A 219 17.25 1.06 51.17
N GLY A 220 17.30 1.17 49.83
CA GLY A 220 18.13 0.32 48.97
C GLY A 220 17.44 -0.98 48.58
N VAL A 221 18.17 -2.08 48.58
CA VAL A 221 17.61 -3.38 48.20
C VAL A 221 16.70 -3.88 49.32
N GLY A 222 15.43 -4.09 49.01
CA GLY A 222 14.49 -4.67 49.95
C GLY A 222 14.96 -6.06 50.36
N ASP A 223 14.99 -6.34 51.67
CA ASP A 223 15.22 -7.71 52.14
C ASP A 223 14.21 -8.63 51.44
N ASN A 224 14.70 -9.77 50.89
CA ASN A 224 13.92 -10.83 50.24
C ASN A 224 12.99 -11.54 51.26
N THR A 225 12.11 -10.75 51.87
CA THR A 225 11.13 -11.13 52.87
C THR A 225 9.81 -11.41 52.16
N LYS A 226 8.96 -12.25 52.76
CA LYS A 226 7.64 -12.60 52.23
C LYS A 226 6.69 -11.41 51.98
N ASN A 227 7.04 -10.20 52.44
CA ASN A 227 6.19 -9.01 52.38
C ASN A 227 6.65 -7.98 51.34
N THR A 228 7.73 -8.22 50.59
CA THR A 228 8.17 -7.32 49.49
C THR A 228 7.41 -7.67 48.21
N SER A 229 6.83 -6.68 47.54
CA SER A 229 6.12 -6.90 46.27
C SER A 229 7.09 -7.16 45.11
N LYS A 230 6.66 -7.96 44.13
CA LYS A 230 7.37 -8.16 42.87
C LYS A 230 7.10 -6.96 41.96
N GLY A 231 8.14 -6.40 41.35
CA GLY A 231 8.01 -5.30 40.40
C GLY A 231 7.62 -5.76 38.99
N TYR A 232 6.82 -4.95 38.31
CA TYR A 232 6.31 -5.20 36.97
C TYR A 232 6.57 -4.03 36.03
N LYS A 233 6.72 -4.33 34.75
CA LYS A 233 6.96 -3.36 33.69
C LYS A 233 5.96 -3.57 32.55
N ILE A 234 5.43 -2.48 32.02
CA ILE A 234 4.48 -2.55 30.90
C ILE A 234 5.17 -3.08 29.63
N GLY A 235 4.49 -4.00 28.95
CA GLY A 235 4.94 -4.59 27.70
C GLY A 235 3.85 -5.35 26.96
N TYR A 236 3.50 -4.88 25.76
CA TYR A 236 2.40 -5.41 24.94
C TYR A 236 1.02 -5.23 25.58
N TYR A 237 0.73 -4.02 26.05
CA TYR A 237 -0.54 -3.69 26.70
C TYR A 237 -0.84 -4.55 27.94
N GLU A 238 0.21 -5.05 28.61
CA GLU A 238 0.08 -5.86 29.82
C GLU A 238 1.30 -5.62 30.72
N ALA A 239 1.11 -5.69 32.04
CA ALA A 239 2.21 -5.71 33.01
C ALA A 239 2.91 -7.07 33.05
N ARG A 240 4.24 -7.06 32.92
CA ARG A 240 5.08 -8.27 32.95
C ARG A 240 6.11 -8.20 34.08
N PRO A 241 6.41 -9.29 34.79
CA PRO A 241 7.43 -9.30 35.83
C PRO A 241 8.76 -8.76 35.30
N PHE A 242 9.38 -7.85 36.04
CA PHE A 242 10.67 -7.25 35.67
C PHE A 242 11.55 -7.09 36.89
N GLU A 243 12.77 -7.62 36.80
CA GLU A 243 13.81 -7.41 37.82
C GLU A 243 14.68 -6.24 37.38
N ALA A 244 14.50 -5.10 38.05
CA ALA A 244 15.30 -3.92 37.79
C ALA A 244 16.75 -4.11 38.28
N PRO A 245 17.75 -3.58 37.56
CA PRO A 245 19.12 -3.51 38.06
C PRO A 245 19.22 -2.73 39.37
N ILE A 246 20.21 -3.05 40.20
CA ILE A 246 20.42 -2.38 41.49
C ILE A 246 21.25 -1.11 41.29
N TYR A 247 20.69 0.04 41.69
CA TYR A 247 21.35 1.35 41.60
C TYR A 247 21.59 1.92 43.00
N LYS A 248 22.42 1.26 43.81
CA LYS A 248 22.64 1.65 45.21
C LYS A 248 23.11 3.10 45.37
N GLY A 249 23.92 3.59 44.44
CA GLY A 249 24.37 4.98 44.45
C GLY A 249 23.26 6.03 44.23
N ASN A 250 22.04 5.60 43.90
CA ASN A 250 20.85 6.45 43.71
C ASN A 250 19.81 6.25 44.85
N ASN A 251 20.19 5.58 45.94
CA ASN A 251 19.29 5.25 47.05
C ASN A 251 18.59 6.48 47.63
N ALA A 252 19.35 7.57 47.80
CA ALA A 252 18.87 8.83 48.34
C ALA A 252 17.78 9.49 47.50
N ALA A 253 17.79 9.24 46.19
CA ALA A 253 16.87 9.85 45.27
C ALA A 253 15.67 8.96 44.94
N GLY A 254 15.76 7.63 45.09
CA GLY A 254 14.80 6.71 44.47
C GLY A 254 14.42 5.42 45.21
N TYR A 255 15.14 4.98 46.25
CA TYR A 255 14.98 3.60 46.76
C TYR A 255 14.61 3.49 48.23
N VAL A 256 13.79 4.41 48.76
CA VAL A 256 13.06 4.13 50.01
C VAL A 256 11.98 3.09 49.71
N ILE A 257 11.89 2.07 50.54
CA ILE A 257 10.90 0.98 50.45
C ILE A 257 10.03 1.01 51.68
N SER A 258 8.71 1.21 51.51
CA SER A 258 7.76 1.33 52.62
C SER A 258 6.45 0.60 52.34
N ASN A 259 5.56 0.55 53.34
CA ASN A 259 4.24 -0.06 53.24
C ASN A 259 3.14 0.95 53.61
N ALA A 260 1.88 0.55 53.41
CA ALA A 260 0.72 1.40 53.67
C ALA A 260 0.64 1.91 55.11
N THR A 261 1.02 1.05 56.07
CA THR A 261 0.95 1.37 57.50
C THR A 261 1.91 2.50 57.87
N ASP A 262 3.17 2.39 57.46
CA ASP A 262 4.19 3.39 57.76
C ASP A 262 4.01 4.66 56.91
N MET A 263 3.58 4.54 55.65
CA MET A 263 3.22 5.71 54.85
C MET A 263 2.06 6.48 55.48
N GLY A 264 1.09 5.80 56.10
CA GLY A 264 0.05 6.48 56.89
C GLY A 264 0.62 7.31 58.05
N LYS A 265 1.64 6.83 58.76
CA LYS A 265 2.33 7.59 59.81
C LYS A 265 3.11 8.76 59.22
N TRP A 266 3.81 8.55 58.11
CA TRP A 266 4.56 9.59 57.39
C TRP A 266 3.65 10.74 56.95
N LEU A 267 2.49 10.45 56.35
CA LEU A 267 1.53 11.46 55.93
C LEU A 267 0.94 12.23 57.13
N LYS A 268 0.59 11.55 58.23
CA LYS A 268 0.14 12.21 59.48
C LYS A 268 1.19 13.15 60.04
N PHE A 269 2.46 12.73 60.04
CA PHE A 269 3.58 13.56 60.44
C PHE A 269 3.72 14.78 59.52
N GLN A 270 3.69 14.60 58.19
CA GLN A 270 3.80 15.69 57.23
C GLN A 270 2.66 16.73 57.33
N MET A 271 1.47 16.32 57.77
CA MET A 271 0.34 17.22 58.05
C MET A 271 0.35 17.83 59.47
N GLY A 272 1.30 17.47 60.33
CA GLY A 272 1.37 17.94 61.71
C GLY A 272 0.38 17.29 62.67
N SER A 273 -0.22 16.16 62.28
CA SER A 273 -1.14 15.38 63.12
C SER A 273 -0.41 14.50 64.15
N THR A 274 0.91 14.31 63.99
CA THR A 274 1.75 13.53 64.91
C THR A 274 2.81 14.44 65.54
N PRO A 275 2.83 14.58 66.89
CA PRO A 275 3.87 15.35 67.56
C PRO A 275 5.26 14.75 67.31
N SER A 276 6.18 15.56 66.79
CA SER A 276 7.58 15.15 66.58
C SER A 276 8.49 16.39 66.57
N PRO A 277 9.72 16.30 67.12
CA PRO A 277 10.71 17.39 67.04
C PRO A 277 11.17 17.68 65.60
N LEU A 278 10.89 16.77 64.66
CA LEU A 278 11.21 16.94 63.24
C LEU A 278 10.17 17.77 62.48
N TYR A 279 8.97 18.00 63.04
CA TYR A 279 7.87 18.65 62.30
C TYR A 279 8.19 20.07 61.81
N PRO A 280 8.88 20.95 62.57
CA PRO A 280 9.30 22.25 62.04
C PRO A 280 10.23 22.16 60.82
N LEU A 281 11.06 21.11 60.75
CA LEU A 281 11.92 20.86 59.59
C LEU A 281 11.09 20.36 58.40
N ALA A 282 10.10 19.51 58.63
CA ALA A 282 9.18 19.05 57.60
C ALA A 282 8.39 20.23 56.99
N GLN A 283 7.90 21.17 57.80
CA GLN A 283 7.27 22.39 57.29
C GLN A 283 8.22 23.21 56.41
N HIS A 284 9.51 23.28 56.77
CA HIS A 284 10.51 23.96 55.95
C HIS A 284 10.73 23.26 54.60
N THR A 285 10.73 21.92 54.57
CA THR A 285 10.82 21.17 53.30
C THR A 285 9.64 21.37 52.37
N GLN A 286 8.48 21.83 52.86
CA GLN A 286 7.29 22.08 52.05
C GLN A 286 7.25 23.51 51.46
N LEU A 287 8.24 24.36 51.75
CA LEU A 287 8.32 25.71 51.22
C LEU A 287 8.95 25.71 49.83
N ARG A 288 8.21 26.23 48.85
CA ARG A 288 8.69 26.34 47.47
C ARG A 288 9.87 27.29 47.33
N ASP A 289 10.76 26.97 46.40
CA ASP A 289 11.73 27.91 45.89
C ASP A 289 11.03 28.97 45.04
N ALA A 290 11.22 30.23 45.41
CA ALA A 290 10.74 31.39 44.66
C ALA A 290 11.88 32.16 43.98
N THR A 291 13.11 31.64 44.02
CA THR A 291 14.28 32.30 43.43
C THR A 291 14.40 32.08 41.92
N VAL A 292 13.74 31.05 41.38
CA VAL A 292 13.66 30.76 39.94
C VAL A 292 12.21 30.79 39.46
N ALA A 293 12.01 30.88 38.14
CA ALA A 293 10.69 30.81 37.54
C ALA A 293 10.02 29.44 37.79
N PRO A 294 8.68 29.40 37.96
CA PRO A 294 7.92 28.14 38.05
C PRO A 294 8.14 27.24 36.83
N HIS A 295 8.01 25.92 37.02
CA HIS A 295 8.01 24.94 35.93
C HIS A 295 6.57 24.48 35.65
N GLY A 296 6.01 24.93 34.53
CA GLY A 296 4.58 24.75 34.27
C GLY A 296 3.74 25.45 35.35
N ASN A 297 2.86 24.70 36.01
CA ASN A 297 1.99 25.18 37.09
C ASN A 297 2.50 24.85 38.50
N SER A 298 3.78 24.45 38.67
CA SER A 298 4.37 24.12 39.97
C SER A 298 5.73 24.76 40.23
N SER A 299 6.19 24.70 41.49
CA SER A 299 7.54 25.06 41.93
C SER A 299 8.07 23.97 42.86
N TYR A 300 9.38 23.71 42.83
CA TYR A 300 9.97 22.67 43.67
C TYR A 300 10.25 23.14 45.11
N ALA A 301 10.16 22.21 46.06
CA ALA A 301 10.30 22.42 47.50
C ALA A 301 10.95 21.18 48.13
N MET A 302 12.30 21.11 48.13
CA MET A 302 13.08 20.11 48.86
C MET A 302 12.44 18.71 48.96
N GLY A 303 12.21 18.04 47.82
CA GLY A 303 11.63 16.69 47.78
C GLY A 303 10.13 16.68 47.52
N TRP A 304 9.53 17.85 47.30
CA TRP A 304 8.14 18.07 46.92
C TRP A 304 8.03 19.02 45.75
N GLU A 305 6.90 18.97 45.07
CA GLU A 305 6.39 19.99 44.15
C GLU A 305 5.22 20.72 44.80
N VAL A 306 5.13 22.02 44.58
CA VAL A 306 4.08 22.89 45.12
C VAL A 306 3.31 23.49 43.96
N SER A 307 2.04 23.12 43.85
CA SER A 307 1.12 23.63 42.83
C SER A 307 0.78 25.10 43.05
N LEU A 308 0.81 25.88 41.97
CA LEU A 308 0.47 27.30 41.93
C LEU A 308 -0.96 27.58 41.43
N SER A 309 -1.72 26.56 41.03
CA SER A 309 -3.06 26.70 40.45
C SER A 309 -4.18 26.99 41.47
N GLY A 310 -3.84 27.55 42.63
CA GLY A 310 -4.77 28.17 43.58
C GLY A 310 -5.06 27.38 44.87
N ASN A 311 -4.61 26.13 44.98
CA ASN A 311 -4.87 25.28 46.16
C ASN A 311 -3.64 25.00 47.04
N ASN A 312 -2.43 25.45 46.64
CA ASN A 312 -1.14 25.15 47.30
C ASN A 312 -1.00 23.66 47.65
N GLU A 313 -1.38 22.80 46.70
CA GLU A 313 -1.21 21.36 46.82
C GLU A 313 0.28 21.01 46.76
N ILE A 314 0.71 20.15 47.68
CA ILE A 314 2.09 19.68 47.77
C ILE A 314 2.09 18.22 47.34
N TYR A 315 2.89 17.85 46.34
CA TYR A 315 2.89 16.50 45.82
C TYR A 315 4.27 16.08 45.33
N HIS A 316 4.46 14.79 45.09
CA HIS A 316 5.60 14.29 44.34
C HIS A 316 5.20 12.98 43.66
N SER A 317 5.60 12.81 42.40
CA SER A 317 5.46 11.55 41.67
C SER A 317 6.77 10.77 41.69
N GLY A 318 6.67 9.45 41.79
CA GLY A 318 7.78 8.53 41.83
C GLY A 318 7.66 7.52 40.70
N LEU A 319 8.72 7.35 39.93
CA LEU A 319 8.83 6.31 38.92
C LEU A 319 10.21 5.65 38.97
N ASN A 320 10.22 4.33 39.18
CA ASN A 320 11.36 3.43 39.01
C ASN A 320 11.06 2.48 37.83
N PRO A 321 12.02 1.69 37.34
CA PRO A 321 11.81 0.81 36.18
C PRO A 321 10.65 -0.19 36.29
N ASN A 322 10.24 -0.54 37.52
CA ASN A 322 9.20 -1.53 37.81
C ASN A 322 8.28 -1.18 39.00
N PHE A 323 8.35 0.05 39.50
CA PHE A 323 7.52 0.55 40.59
C PHE A 323 7.15 2.00 40.34
N SER A 324 6.00 2.43 40.85
CA SER A 324 5.61 3.83 40.87
C SER A 324 4.93 4.18 42.19
N SER A 325 5.01 5.44 42.54
CA SER A 325 4.29 5.97 43.69
C SER A 325 3.85 7.40 43.44
N TYR A 326 2.83 7.83 44.16
CA TYR A 326 2.38 9.22 44.13
C TYR A 326 1.96 9.63 45.52
N ILE A 327 2.43 10.79 45.97
CA ILE A 327 2.06 11.35 47.28
C ILE A 327 1.57 12.78 47.05
N THR A 328 0.40 13.11 47.59
CA THR A 328 -0.16 14.47 47.56
C THR A 328 -0.77 14.86 48.90
N LEU A 329 -0.63 16.13 49.27
CA LEU A 329 -0.96 16.71 50.56
C LEU A 329 -1.67 18.05 50.37
N LYS A 330 -2.74 18.28 51.13
CA LYS A 330 -3.38 19.58 51.34
C LYS A 330 -3.45 19.85 52.85
N PRO A 331 -2.34 20.24 53.50
CA PRO A 331 -2.28 20.37 54.96
C PRO A 331 -3.37 21.30 55.53
N LYS A 332 -3.66 22.42 54.84
CA LYS A 332 -4.71 23.37 55.24
C LYS A 332 -6.13 22.78 55.22
N LYS A 333 -6.36 21.75 54.42
CA LYS A 333 -7.64 21.01 54.35
C LYS A 333 -7.64 19.72 55.16
N GLY A 334 -6.51 19.36 55.81
CA GLY A 334 -6.38 18.12 56.56
C GLY A 334 -6.49 16.85 55.70
N ILE A 335 -6.14 16.93 54.42
CA ILE A 335 -6.23 15.81 53.46
C ILE A 335 -4.82 15.42 52.98
N ALA A 336 -4.53 14.13 52.93
CA ALA A 336 -3.35 13.56 52.27
C ALA A 336 -3.71 12.25 51.57
N VAL A 337 -3.06 11.97 50.45
CA VAL A 337 -3.22 10.73 49.68
C VAL A 337 -1.83 10.21 49.32
N ALA A 338 -1.62 8.91 49.45
CA ALA A 338 -0.48 8.21 48.86
C ALA A 338 -0.96 6.98 48.09
N VAL A 339 -0.37 6.74 46.94
CA VAL A 339 -0.61 5.58 46.08
C VAL A 339 0.73 4.88 45.87
N LEU A 340 0.80 3.60 46.19
CA LEU A 340 1.98 2.76 46.01
C LEU A 340 1.63 1.63 45.04
N ALA A 341 2.38 1.47 43.95
CA ALA A 341 2.08 0.48 42.92
C ALA A 341 3.33 -0.33 42.57
N ASN A 342 3.14 -1.62 42.30
CA ASN A 342 4.21 -2.52 41.86
C ASN A 342 4.37 -2.59 40.34
N SER A 343 4.00 -1.54 39.63
CA SER A 343 4.32 -1.37 38.21
C SER A 343 4.83 0.03 37.93
N ASN A 344 5.54 0.23 36.82
CA ASN A 344 6.00 1.55 36.39
C ASN A 344 4.89 2.36 35.67
N SER A 345 3.64 2.21 36.09
CA SER A 345 2.46 2.78 35.44
C SER A 345 2.24 4.24 35.87
N SER A 346 2.00 5.13 34.90
CA SER A 346 1.72 6.53 35.15
C SER A 346 0.29 6.78 35.69
N TYR A 347 -0.59 5.79 35.57
CA TYR A 347 -1.94 5.79 36.18
C TYR A 347 -1.91 5.92 37.71
N THR A 348 -0.77 5.64 38.34
CA THR A 348 -0.60 5.84 39.79
C THR A 348 -0.78 7.30 40.21
N ASN A 349 -0.31 8.26 39.39
CA ASN A 349 -0.54 9.69 39.62
C ASN A 349 -2.02 10.04 39.42
N ILE A 350 -2.63 9.52 38.33
CA ILE A 350 -4.03 9.76 37.96
C ILE A 350 -4.97 9.30 39.08
N ILE A 351 -4.74 8.10 39.63
CA ILE A 351 -5.51 7.56 40.75
C ILE A 351 -5.40 8.48 41.96
N GLY A 352 -4.19 8.93 42.31
CA GLY A 352 -3.99 9.79 43.46
C GLY A 352 -4.64 11.17 43.32
N ASP A 353 -4.54 11.78 42.15
CA ASP A 353 -5.19 13.06 41.85
C ASP A 353 -6.72 12.94 41.82
N LYS A 354 -7.25 11.86 41.22
CA LYS A 354 -8.68 11.54 41.21
C LYS A 354 -9.23 11.44 42.63
N VAL A 355 -8.55 10.69 43.50
CA VAL A 355 -8.90 10.55 44.91
C VAL A 355 -8.80 11.90 45.63
N MET A 356 -7.70 12.63 45.46
CA MET A 356 -7.48 13.92 46.12
C MET A 356 -8.53 14.97 45.71
N ASN A 357 -8.87 15.06 44.41
CA ASN A 357 -9.87 15.99 43.89
C ASN A 357 -11.28 15.66 44.36
N THR A 358 -11.65 14.37 44.30
CA THR A 358 -12.97 13.88 44.75
C THR A 358 -13.17 14.18 46.23
N ILE A 359 -12.18 13.87 47.08
CA ILE A 359 -12.26 14.09 48.52
C ILE A 359 -12.19 15.59 48.88
N SER A 360 -11.52 16.40 48.06
CA SER A 360 -11.43 17.86 48.22
C SER A 360 -12.64 18.64 47.69
N GLY A 361 -13.61 17.98 47.03
CA GLY A 361 -14.79 18.61 46.43
C GLY A 361 -14.49 19.54 45.25
N VAL A 362 -13.37 19.33 44.55
CA VAL A 362 -12.95 20.14 43.39
C VAL A 362 -13.43 19.43 42.12
N LYS A 363 -14.20 20.13 41.27
CA LYS A 363 -14.55 19.62 39.93
C LYS A 363 -13.28 19.50 39.09
N GLU A 364 -13.12 18.34 38.47
CA GLU A 364 -11.94 17.98 37.67
C GLU A 364 -11.58 19.05 36.63
N LYS A 365 -10.29 19.41 36.58
CA LYS A 365 -9.63 19.70 35.32
C LYS A 365 -8.66 18.54 35.09
N LYS A 366 -8.90 17.73 34.06
CA LYS A 366 -7.91 16.77 33.57
C LYS A 366 -6.72 17.57 33.04
N GLU A 367 -5.66 17.66 33.83
CA GLU A 367 -4.34 18.09 33.37
C GLU A 367 -3.33 17.01 33.79
N TYR A 368 -3.22 15.94 33.00
CA TYR A 368 -1.98 15.18 32.81
C TYR A 368 -2.15 14.15 31.69
N ASP A 369 -1.18 14.09 30.78
CA ASP A 369 -1.08 13.09 29.70
C ASP A 369 -0.13 11.98 30.18
N PRO A 370 -0.62 10.76 30.47
CA PRO A 370 0.22 9.64 30.85
C PRO A 370 1.13 9.26 29.66
N GLY A 371 2.45 9.41 29.84
CA GLY A 371 3.47 8.94 28.91
C GLY A 371 3.51 7.41 28.67
N ASP A 372 2.47 6.67 29.07
CA ASP A 372 2.29 5.24 28.83
C ASP A 372 1.89 4.92 27.38
N GLY A 373 1.54 5.92 26.56
CA GLY A 373 1.20 5.74 25.13
C GLY A 373 2.35 5.18 24.25
N ASN A 374 3.58 5.15 24.75
CA ASN A 374 4.73 4.63 24.00
C ASN A 374 4.68 3.10 23.80
N ASP A 375 4.17 2.32 24.76
CA ASP A 375 4.11 0.86 24.60
C ASP A 375 3.16 0.46 23.47
N GLY A 376 2.00 1.11 23.39
CA GLY A 376 1.04 0.85 22.32
C GLY A 376 1.62 1.15 20.94
N ALA A 377 2.33 2.27 20.79
CA ALA A 377 3.02 2.61 19.56
C ALA A 377 4.13 1.60 19.21
N PHE A 378 5.00 1.23 20.16
CA PHE A 378 6.07 0.28 19.92
C PHE A 378 5.54 -1.13 19.62
N SER A 379 4.51 -1.59 20.33
CA SER A 379 3.84 -2.87 20.10
C SER A 379 3.28 -2.96 18.69
N LEU A 380 2.53 -1.94 18.27
CA LEU A 380 1.98 -1.85 16.91
C LEU A 380 3.06 -1.81 15.83
N ILE A 381 4.10 -0.97 16.00
CA ILE A 381 5.21 -0.89 15.05
C ILE A 381 5.94 -2.23 14.97
N SER A 382 6.20 -2.88 16.12
CA SER A 382 6.83 -4.21 16.16
C SER A 382 6.01 -5.24 15.39
N PHE A 383 4.68 -5.21 15.49
CA PHE A 383 3.78 -6.10 14.76
C PHE A 383 3.83 -5.85 13.25
N ILE A 384 3.72 -4.60 12.81
CA ILE A 384 3.79 -4.22 11.38
C ILE A 384 5.13 -4.63 10.77
N ILE A 385 6.22 -4.37 11.48
CA ILE A 385 7.57 -4.70 11.01
C ILE A 385 7.81 -6.21 11.02
N SER A 386 7.23 -6.94 11.98
CA SER A 386 7.29 -8.41 11.99
C SER A 386 6.57 -9.02 10.79
N ILE A 387 5.41 -8.48 10.40
CA ILE A 387 4.73 -8.88 9.16
C ILE A 387 5.60 -8.60 7.94
N TYR A 388 6.22 -7.41 7.88
CA TYR A 388 7.15 -7.08 6.80
C TYR A 388 8.35 -8.03 6.76
N ALA A 389 8.95 -8.34 7.90
CA ALA A 389 10.08 -9.26 8.03
C ALA A 389 9.69 -10.68 7.56
N LEU A 390 8.49 -11.15 7.90
CA LEU A 390 7.95 -12.42 7.42
C LEU A 390 7.78 -12.44 5.90
N LEU A 391 7.22 -11.37 5.32
CA LEU A 391 7.07 -11.25 3.87
C LEU A 391 8.44 -11.16 3.16
N ALA A 392 9.42 -10.46 3.76
CA ALA A 392 10.79 -10.40 3.27
C ALA A 392 11.47 -11.78 3.34
N LEU A 393 11.20 -12.56 4.38
CA LEU A 393 11.68 -13.94 4.54
C LEU A 393 11.08 -14.87 3.47
N ILE A 394 9.77 -14.76 3.22
CA ILE A 394 9.11 -15.49 2.14
C ILE A 394 9.74 -15.12 0.79
N HIS A 395 9.96 -13.83 0.53
CA HIS A 395 10.63 -13.37 -0.68
C HIS A 395 12.06 -13.93 -0.79
N PHE A 396 12.82 -13.93 0.31
CA PHE A 396 14.15 -14.55 0.35
C PHE A 396 14.08 -16.05 0.00
N GLY A 397 13.12 -16.79 0.56
CA GLY A 397 12.89 -18.20 0.21
C GLY A 397 12.58 -18.41 -1.27
N VAL A 398 11.77 -17.52 -1.87
CA VAL A 398 11.50 -17.55 -3.32
C VAL A 398 12.76 -17.30 -4.15
N VAL A 399 13.60 -16.33 -3.77
CA VAL A 399 14.88 -16.06 -4.44
C VAL A 399 15.80 -17.28 -4.37
N MET A 400 15.93 -17.90 -3.19
CA MET A 400 16.75 -19.09 -3.01
C MET A 400 16.22 -20.28 -3.81
N TYR A 401 14.91 -20.51 -3.82
CA TYR A 401 14.29 -21.54 -4.63
C TYR A 401 14.58 -21.36 -6.13
N GLN A 402 14.51 -20.13 -6.64
CA GLN A 402 14.83 -19.79 -8.04
C GLN A 402 16.30 -20.03 -8.39
N ILE A 403 17.22 -19.73 -7.46
CA ILE A 403 18.65 -20.04 -7.62
C ILE A 403 18.85 -21.55 -7.68
N LEU A 404 18.25 -22.31 -6.76
CA LEU A 404 18.35 -23.78 -6.70
C LEU A 404 17.77 -24.46 -7.96
N LYS A 405 16.70 -23.89 -8.54
CA LYS A 405 16.14 -24.35 -9.82
C LYS A 405 16.96 -23.96 -11.06
N GLY A 406 17.99 -23.14 -10.90
CA GLY A 406 18.81 -22.63 -12.02
C GLY A 406 18.11 -21.55 -12.86
N GLU A 407 16.97 -21.01 -12.41
CA GLU A 407 16.26 -19.90 -13.05
C GLU A 407 17.04 -18.57 -12.91
N ARG A 408 17.89 -18.47 -11.88
CA ARG A 408 18.81 -17.35 -11.67
C ARG A 408 20.25 -17.83 -11.77
N LYS A 409 21.06 -17.11 -12.56
CA LYS A 409 22.47 -17.47 -12.79
C LYS A 409 23.39 -16.33 -12.40
N PHE A 410 24.58 -16.70 -11.95
CA PHE A 410 25.62 -15.72 -11.64
C PHE A 410 26.00 -14.94 -12.91
N ARG A 411 26.17 -13.63 -12.76
CA ARG A 411 26.55 -12.73 -13.85
C ARG A 411 27.78 -11.91 -13.42
N LYS A 412 28.72 -11.70 -14.34
CA LYS A 412 29.83 -10.75 -14.12
C LYS A 412 29.29 -9.33 -13.95
N PHE A 413 29.81 -8.61 -12.95
CA PHE A 413 29.40 -7.24 -12.63
C PHE A 413 29.86 -6.23 -13.67
N LYS A 414 29.00 -5.26 -13.98
CA LYS A 414 29.36 -4.02 -14.69
C LYS A 414 29.67 -2.91 -13.68
N LEU A 415 30.33 -1.84 -14.12
CA LEU A 415 30.66 -0.68 -13.27
C LEU A 415 29.41 -0.11 -12.57
N ASN A 416 28.28 -0.02 -13.29
CA ASN A 416 27.01 0.46 -12.75
C ASN A 416 26.47 -0.44 -11.62
N ASP A 417 26.72 -1.75 -11.68
CA ASP A 417 26.29 -2.71 -10.66
C ASP A 417 27.08 -2.48 -9.38
N VAL A 418 28.40 -2.26 -9.49
CA VAL A 418 29.28 -1.92 -8.36
C VAL A 418 28.83 -0.61 -7.70
N THR A 419 28.57 0.44 -8.48
CA THR A 419 28.06 1.70 -7.93
C THR A 419 26.71 1.52 -7.24
N SER A 420 25.80 0.72 -7.81
CA SER A 420 24.50 0.44 -7.20
C SER A 420 24.66 -0.32 -5.86
N PHE A 421 25.57 -1.29 -5.79
CA PHE A 421 25.85 -2.03 -4.57
C PHE A 421 26.39 -1.12 -3.46
N PHE A 422 27.38 -0.28 -3.77
CA PHE A 422 27.95 0.66 -2.78
C PHE A 422 26.91 1.68 -2.31
N THR A 423 26.11 2.24 -3.21
CA THR A 423 25.04 3.19 -2.83
C THR A 423 23.97 2.53 -1.96
N THR A 424 23.53 1.30 -2.28
CA THR A 424 22.57 0.57 -1.43
C THR A 424 23.18 0.19 -0.07
N SER A 425 24.46 -0.18 -0.03
CA SER A 425 25.14 -0.54 1.22
C SER A 425 25.37 0.68 2.11
N LEU A 426 25.77 1.82 1.54
CA LEU A 426 25.86 3.10 2.23
C LEU A 426 24.49 3.50 2.80
N PHE A 427 23.43 3.30 2.02
CA PHE A 427 22.08 3.59 2.46
C PHE A 427 21.65 2.72 3.65
N VAL A 428 21.92 1.40 3.61
CA VAL A 428 21.68 0.50 4.75
C VAL A 428 22.51 0.93 5.97
N ALA A 429 23.75 1.39 5.77
CA ALA A 429 24.58 1.91 6.86
C ALA A 429 23.97 3.16 7.52
N ILE A 430 23.38 4.07 6.74
CA ILE A 430 22.67 5.25 7.29
C ILE A 430 21.43 4.82 8.09
N VAL A 431 20.68 3.83 7.61
CA VAL A 431 19.52 3.30 8.36
C VAL A 431 19.97 2.64 9.67
N LEU A 432 21.04 1.84 9.65
CA LEU A 432 21.62 1.23 10.85
C LEU A 432 22.16 2.28 11.83
N LEU A 433 22.77 3.36 11.33
CA LEU A 433 23.15 4.52 12.15
C LEU A 433 21.91 5.13 12.81
N GLY A 434 20.80 5.24 12.07
CA GLY A 434 19.53 5.70 12.62
C GLY A 434 19.00 4.80 13.74
N VAL A 435 19.10 3.48 13.60
CA VAL A 435 18.75 2.54 14.69
C VAL A 435 19.69 2.76 15.88
N ALA A 436 20.99 2.88 15.66
CA ALA A 436 21.99 3.08 16.72
C ALA A 436 21.79 4.38 17.52
N LEU A 437 21.21 5.42 16.91
CA LEU A 437 20.93 6.71 17.53
C LEU A 437 19.58 6.77 18.28
N LEU A 438 18.73 5.73 18.22
CA LEU A 438 17.41 5.73 18.84
C LEU A 438 17.44 6.06 20.34
N PRO A 439 18.28 5.43 21.18
CA PRO A 439 18.40 5.78 22.60
C PRO A 439 18.72 7.25 22.86
N LYS A 440 19.66 7.80 22.07
CA LYS A 440 20.04 9.21 22.19
C LYS A 440 18.90 10.15 21.79
N ALA A 441 18.06 9.75 20.84
CA ALA A 441 16.86 10.49 20.48
C ALA A 441 15.76 10.40 21.56
N MET A 442 15.70 9.31 22.33
CA MET A 442 14.76 9.08 23.43
C MET A 442 15.31 9.64 24.76
N ALA A 443 15.44 10.97 24.83
CA ALA A 443 15.92 11.71 26.02
C ALA A 443 17.43 11.59 26.33
N GLY A 444 18.27 11.29 25.33
CA GLY A 444 19.72 11.27 25.50
C GLY A 444 20.25 10.02 26.22
N PHE A 445 19.46 8.95 26.29
CA PHE A 445 19.81 7.74 27.03
C PHE A 445 20.88 6.89 26.32
N THR A 446 21.58 6.09 27.11
CA THR A 446 22.41 4.97 26.63
C THR A 446 21.53 3.77 26.28
N TRP A 447 22.03 2.80 25.50
CA TRP A 447 21.28 1.58 25.19
C TRP A 447 20.86 0.82 26.46
N ASP A 448 21.76 0.71 27.43
CA ASP A 448 21.49 0.03 28.70
C ASP A 448 20.36 0.73 29.47
N ALA A 449 20.42 2.07 29.58
CA ALA A 449 19.36 2.86 30.19
C ALA A 449 18.03 2.72 29.42
N THR A 450 18.03 2.81 28.09
CA THR A 450 16.79 2.67 27.31
C THR A 450 16.15 1.30 27.48
N ILE A 451 16.91 0.21 27.52
CA ILE A 451 16.36 -1.14 27.74
C ILE A 451 15.70 -1.25 29.12
N VAL A 452 16.29 -0.61 30.14
CA VAL A 452 15.76 -0.61 31.50
C VAL A 452 14.51 0.25 31.63
N TRP A 453 14.46 1.43 31.01
CA TRP A 453 13.38 2.41 31.20
C TRP A 453 12.26 2.34 30.16
N ALA A 454 12.54 1.97 28.90
CA ALA A 454 11.53 1.88 27.85
C ALA A 454 10.71 0.57 27.96
N PRO A 455 9.43 0.55 27.55
CA PRO A 455 8.60 -0.66 27.59
C PRO A 455 9.25 -1.87 26.90
N ILE A 456 8.85 -3.09 27.29
CA ILE A 456 9.43 -4.33 26.73
C ILE A 456 9.27 -4.39 25.21
N SER A 457 8.15 -3.85 24.70
CA SER A 457 7.86 -3.74 23.26
C SER A 457 8.89 -2.94 22.47
N PHE A 458 9.61 -1.99 23.09
CA PHE A 458 10.67 -1.22 22.44
C PHE A 458 11.83 -2.12 21.98
N ALA A 459 12.31 -3.00 22.87
CA ALA A 459 13.41 -3.90 22.55
C ALA A 459 13.02 -4.86 21.42
N VAL A 460 11.79 -5.40 21.45
CA VAL A 460 11.29 -6.28 20.40
C VAL A 460 11.12 -5.54 19.07
N MET A 461 10.64 -4.28 19.10
CA MET A 461 10.57 -3.42 17.92
C MET A 461 11.94 -3.26 17.27
N VAL A 462 12.98 -2.94 18.05
CA VAL A 462 14.36 -2.79 17.54
C VAL A 462 14.87 -4.09 16.93
N ILE A 463 14.65 -5.23 17.58
CA ILE A 463 15.02 -6.56 17.05
C ILE A 463 14.29 -6.83 15.72
N ALA A 464 12.99 -6.55 15.65
CA ALA A 464 12.20 -6.73 14.43
C ALA A 464 12.71 -5.86 13.28
N ILE A 465 13.09 -4.59 13.56
CA ILE A 465 13.72 -3.69 12.59
C ILE A 465 15.03 -4.27 12.06
N LEU A 466 15.91 -4.71 12.96
CA LEU A 466 17.21 -5.28 12.58
C LEU A 466 17.05 -6.56 11.76
N LEU A 467 16.12 -7.44 12.12
CA LEU A 467 15.78 -8.64 11.35
C LEU A 467 15.25 -8.28 9.96
N ALA A 468 14.30 -7.34 9.86
CA ALA A 468 13.75 -6.88 8.60
C ALA A 468 14.82 -6.31 7.65
N ILE A 469 15.72 -5.46 8.17
CA ILE A 469 16.85 -4.89 7.43
C ILE A 469 17.79 -6.01 6.95
N THR A 470 18.17 -6.91 7.86
CA THR A 470 19.12 -7.99 7.57
C THR A 470 18.57 -8.94 6.50
N ILE A 471 17.34 -9.44 6.66
CA ILE A 471 16.70 -10.36 5.70
C ILE A 471 16.56 -9.68 4.33
N SER A 472 16.13 -8.41 4.30
CA SER A 472 15.96 -7.66 3.07
C SER A 472 17.28 -7.40 2.36
N TYR A 473 18.34 -7.05 3.11
CA TYR A 473 19.66 -6.80 2.56
C TYR A 473 20.33 -8.08 2.05
N VAL A 474 20.21 -9.19 2.79
CA VAL A 474 20.66 -10.51 2.32
C VAL A 474 19.91 -10.91 1.05
N SER A 475 18.58 -10.77 1.02
CA SER A 475 17.77 -11.04 -0.18
C SER A 475 18.18 -10.17 -1.38
N TYR A 476 18.53 -8.91 -1.12
CA TYR A 476 19.10 -8.00 -2.12
C TYR A 476 20.45 -8.49 -2.64
N ILE A 477 21.39 -8.88 -1.76
CA ILE A 477 22.70 -9.41 -2.15
C ILE A 477 22.54 -10.62 -3.07
N PHE A 478 21.72 -11.60 -2.68
CA PHE A 478 21.49 -12.78 -3.53
C PHE A 478 20.83 -12.41 -4.87
N SER A 479 19.89 -11.47 -4.87
CA SER A 479 19.27 -10.98 -6.10
C SER A 479 20.23 -10.18 -6.99
N PHE A 480 21.22 -9.52 -6.40
CA PHE A 480 22.28 -8.78 -7.07
C PHE A 480 23.31 -9.73 -7.70
N LEU A 481 23.74 -10.77 -6.96
CA LEU A 481 24.68 -11.78 -7.43
C LEU A 481 24.08 -12.69 -8.50
N PHE A 482 22.79 -13.03 -8.36
CA PHE A 482 22.06 -13.93 -9.23
C PHE A 482 20.83 -13.22 -9.83
N PRO A 483 21.02 -12.34 -10.82
CA PRO A 483 19.91 -11.69 -11.50
C PRO A 483 19.08 -12.73 -12.25
N GLY A 484 17.74 -12.60 -12.20
CA GLY A 484 16.81 -13.44 -12.95
C GLY A 484 16.04 -12.62 -13.97
N ASP A 485 15.81 -13.20 -15.15
CA ASP A 485 14.87 -12.66 -16.13
C ASP A 485 13.46 -13.12 -15.77
N LEU A 486 12.93 -12.51 -14.71
CA LEU A 486 11.73 -12.97 -14.04
C LEU A 486 10.47 -12.46 -14.75
N SER A 487 9.50 -13.37 -14.88
CA SER A 487 8.12 -13.02 -15.26
C SER A 487 7.48 -12.10 -14.21
N PHE A 488 6.43 -11.37 -14.60
CA PHE A 488 5.74 -10.46 -13.69
C PHE A 488 5.27 -11.12 -12.38
N LYS A 489 4.69 -12.33 -12.46
CA LYS A 489 4.21 -13.07 -11.28
C LYS A 489 5.33 -13.27 -10.25
N GLN A 490 6.58 -13.41 -10.71
CA GLN A 490 7.75 -13.57 -9.87
C GLN A 490 8.29 -12.22 -9.34
N LYS A 491 8.06 -11.10 -10.04
CA LYS A 491 8.43 -9.74 -9.60
C LYS A 491 7.40 -9.10 -8.66
N LEU A 492 6.13 -9.52 -8.74
CA LEU A 492 5.01 -8.95 -7.99
C LEU A 492 5.21 -8.93 -6.45
N PRO A 493 5.68 -10.00 -5.78
CA PRO A 493 5.89 -9.98 -4.34
C PRO A 493 6.87 -8.88 -3.89
N ARG A 494 7.95 -8.66 -4.66
CA ARG A 494 8.91 -7.58 -4.41
C ARG A 494 8.29 -6.21 -4.58
N ILE A 495 7.46 -6.01 -5.60
CA ILE A 495 6.76 -4.75 -5.83
C ILE A 495 5.82 -4.46 -4.66
N VAL A 496 5.02 -5.44 -4.23
CA VAL A 496 4.11 -5.30 -3.08
C VAL A 496 4.88 -4.96 -1.80
N LEU A 497 5.97 -5.68 -1.52
CA LEU A 497 6.84 -5.42 -0.37
C LEU A 497 7.37 -3.97 -0.35
N VAL A 498 7.94 -3.50 -1.46
CA VAL A 498 8.49 -2.13 -1.55
C VAL A 498 7.36 -1.08 -1.52
N SER A 499 6.18 -1.38 -2.05
CA SER A 499 5.01 -0.49 -1.94
C SER A 499 4.53 -0.33 -0.50
N ILE A 500 4.47 -1.42 0.28
CA ILE A 500 4.14 -1.36 1.71
C ILE A 500 5.19 -0.54 2.46
N PHE A 501 6.47 -0.81 2.23
CA PHE A 501 7.57 -0.06 2.82
C PHE A 501 7.51 1.43 2.47
N SER A 502 7.17 1.75 1.22
CA SER A 502 6.97 3.13 0.76
C SER A 502 5.81 3.81 1.49
N GLY A 503 4.71 3.10 1.71
CA GLY A 503 3.56 3.61 2.49
C GLY A 503 3.93 3.89 3.95
N ILE A 504 4.63 2.96 4.60
CA ILE A 504 5.11 3.12 5.99
C ILE A 504 6.09 4.29 6.10
N SER A 505 7.04 4.42 5.16
CA SER A 505 8.00 5.53 5.15
C SER A 505 7.30 6.88 4.99
N ASN A 506 6.28 6.93 4.12
CA ASN A 506 5.46 8.13 3.92
C ASN A 506 4.68 8.51 5.19
N MET A 507 4.12 7.51 5.88
CA MET A 507 3.46 7.70 7.16
C MET A 507 4.45 8.26 8.21
N ALA A 508 5.63 7.65 8.34
CA ALA A 508 6.64 8.08 9.30
C ALA A 508 7.07 9.55 9.11
N VAL A 509 7.16 10.04 7.86
CA VAL A 509 7.43 11.45 7.57
C VAL A 509 6.37 12.36 8.22
N VAL A 510 5.08 12.01 8.09
CA VAL A 510 3.98 12.79 8.68
C VAL A 510 3.99 12.70 10.19
N LEU A 511 4.26 11.51 10.75
CA LEU A 511 4.37 11.32 12.19
C LEU A 511 5.45 12.22 12.79
N LEU A 512 6.65 12.24 12.20
CA LEU A 512 7.75 13.06 12.68
C LEU A 512 7.44 14.56 12.63
N ILE A 513 6.68 15.01 11.61
CA ILE A 513 6.20 16.40 11.56
C ILE A 513 5.24 16.66 12.72
N THR A 514 4.24 15.80 12.94
CA THR A 514 3.25 15.98 14.01
C THR A 514 3.90 15.90 15.39
N SER A 515 4.81 14.95 15.62
CA SER A 515 5.53 14.79 16.88
C SER A 515 6.46 15.96 17.18
N SER A 516 6.96 16.67 16.16
CA SER A 516 7.86 17.82 16.37
C SER A 516 7.21 18.97 17.13
N PHE A 517 5.87 19.05 17.16
CA PHE A 517 5.16 20.08 17.93
C PHE A 517 5.10 19.78 19.43
N ASN A 518 5.24 18.51 19.83
CA ASN A 518 4.99 18.06 21.20
C ASN A 518 6.21 17.42 21.87
N SER A 519 7.29 17.15 21.15
CA SER A 519 8.42 16.38 21.67
C SER A 519 9.51 17.24 22.29
N ASN A 520 10.02 16.84 23.46
CA ASN A 520 11.24 17.36 24.07
C ASN A 520 12.54 16.83 23.41
N ILE A 521 12.43 16.16 22.25
CA ILE A 521 13.56 15.59 21.52
C ILE A 521 14.35 16.72 20.84
N GLU A 522 15.68 16.67 20.92
CA GLU A 522 16.51 17.66 20.24
C GLU A 522 16.24 17.70 18.73
N LEU A 523 16.14 18.91 18.18
CA LEU A 523 15.84 19.17 16.77
C LEU A 523 16.79 18.43 15.81
N LYS A 524 18.04 18.20 16.20
CA LYS A 524 19.03 17.46 15.38
C LYS A 524 18.59 16.02 15.09
N TYR A 525 18.01 15.33 16.07
CA TYR A 525 17.53 13.96 15.90
C TYR A 525 16.23 13.93 15.10
N LEU A 526 15.28 14.81 15.40
CA LEU A 526 14.04 14.94 14.63
C LEU A 526 14.33 15.22 13.15
N SER A 527 15.26 16.14 12.87
CA SER A 527 15.69 16.47 11.52
C SER A 527 16.36 15.26 10.83
N PHE A 528 17.26 14.55 11.53
CA PHE A 528 17.90 13.36 10.99
C PHE A 528 16.88 12.28 10.58
N TYR A 529 15.95 11.93 11.47
CA TYR A 529 14.92 10.92 11.17
C TYR A 529 13.93 11.40 10.10
N TYR A 530 13.62 12.69 10.05
CA TYR A 530 12.79 13.27 8.99
C TYR A 530 13.45 13.10 7.62
N PHE A 531 14.72 13.49 7.47
CA PHE A 531 15.42 13.34 6.19
C PHE A 531 15.65 11.87 5.82
N LEU A 532 15.92 11.00 6.81
CA LEU A 532 16.05 9.57 6.60
C LEU A 532 14.76 8.95 6.07
N THR A 533 13.63 9.19 6.73
CA THR A 533 12.30 8.67 6.32
C THR A 533 11.84 9.24 4.99
N LEU A 534 12.12 10.52 4.72
CA LEU A 534 11.85 11.16 3.43
C LEU A 534 12.69 10.52 2.30
N MET A 535 13.97 10.26 2.55
CA MET A 535 14.84 9.58 1.58
C MET A 535 14.38 8.14 1.31
N LEU A 536 14.00 7.40 2.36
CA LEU A 536 13.41 6.05 2.26
C LEU A 536 12.17 6.10 1.37
N TYR A 537 11.25 7.02 1.66
CA TYR A 537 10.01 7.22 0.90
C TYR A 537 10.27 7.53 -0.59
N ILE A 538 11.10 8.53 -0.89
CA ILE A 538 11.35 8.95 -2.28
C ILE A 538 12.02 7.81 -3.06
N SER A 539 12.97 7.11 -2.45
CA SER A 539 13.72 6.03 -3.09
C SER A 539 12.82 4.82 -3.36
N SER A 540 12.04 4.38 -2.38
CA SER A 540 11.09 3.27 -2.55
C SER A 540 10.01 3.62 -3.57
N ARG A 541 9.47 4.84 -3.53
CA ARG A 541 8.45 5.31 -4.48
C ARG A 541 8.98 5.34 -5.91
N LYS A 542 10.18 5.88 -6.12
CA LYS A 542 10.85 5.91 -7.43
C LYS A 542 11.07 4.49 -7.96
N TYR A 543 11.53 3.56 -7.11
CA TYR A 543 11.74 2.16 -7.48
C TYR A 543 10.44 1.48 -7.93
N VAL A 544 9.36 1.63 -7.14
CA VAL A 544 8.04 1.07 -7.44
C VAL A 544 7.53 1.62 -8.77
N GLN A 545 7.53 2.95 -8.94
CA GLN A 545 7.02 3.61 -10.15
C GLN A 545 7.77 3.15 -11.41
N THR A 546 9.11 3.10 -11.36
CA THR A 546 9.94 2.73 -12.52
C THR A 546 9.72 1.26 -12.91
N THR A 547 9.66 0.36 -11.92
CA THR A 547 9.44 -1.07 -12.15
C THR A 547 8.09 -1.33 -12.80
N LEU A 548 7.05 -0.60 -12.38
CA LEU A 548 5.70 -0.73 -12.92
C LEU A 548 5.58 -0.22 -14.34
N ILE A 549 6.27 0.88 -14.69
CA ILE A 549 6.26 1.41 -16.06
C ILE A 549 6.81 0.37 -17.04
N HIS A 550 7.96 -0.23 -16.73
CA HIS A 550 8.52 -1.30 -17.57
C HIS A 550 7.57 -2.49 -17.67
N PHE A 551 7.04 -2.93 -16.54
CA PHE A 551 6.07 -4.02 -16.50
C PHE A 551 4.83 -3.75 -17.37
N THR A 552 4.23 -2.56 -17.26
CA THR A 552 3.09 -2.16 -18.07
C THR A 552 3.39 -2.27 -19.56
N ARG A 553 4.57 -1.81 -19.99
CA ARG A 553 4.97 -1.86 -21.39
C ARG A 553 5.13 -3.29 -21.87
N ASP A 554 5.77 -4.13 -21.06
CA ASP A 554 5.96 -5.55 -21.36
C ASP A 554 4.61 -6.29 -21.42
N LEU A 555 3.69 -6.01 -20.50
CA LEU A 555 2.36 -6.61 -20.48
C LEU A 555 1.53 -6.23 -21.71
N ILE A 556 1.51 -4.94 -22.07
CA ILE A 556 0.83 -4.46 -23.29
C ILE A 556 1.39 -5.19 -24.51
N TYR A 557 2.72 -5.26 -24.60
CA TYR A 557 3.40 -5.92 -25.71
C TYR A 557 3.04 -7.41 -25.79
N GLU A 558 3.17 -8.14 -24.68
CA GLU A 558 2.85 -9.57 -24.58
C GLU A 558 1.38 -9.83 -24.96
N LYS A 559 0.44 -9.04 -24.45
CA LYS A 559 -1.00 -9.21 -24.77
C LYS A 559 -1.31 -8.88 -26.22
N ARG A 560 -0.68 -7.86 -26.81
CA ARG A 560 -0.83 -7.57 -28.25
C ARG A 560 -0.30 -8.72 -29.10
N ILE A 561 0.90 -9.22 -28.82
CA ILE A 561 1.49 -10.35 -29.55
C ILE A 561 0.60 -11.59 -29.40
N LYS A 562 0.10 -11.88 -28.20
CA LYS A 562 -0.81 -13.00 -27.97
C LYS A 562 -2.11 -12.88 -28.78
N LEU A 563 -2.75 -11.70 -28.77
CA LEU A 563 -3.97 -11.46 -29.53
C LEU A 563 -3.72 -11.58 -31.04
N ILE A 564 -2.61 -11.03 -31.55
CA ILE A 564 -2.21 -11.16 -32.94
C ILE A 564 -1.99 -12.63 -33.31
N SER A 565 -1.23 -13.37 -32.49
CA SER A 565 -0.99 -14.80 -32.69
C SER A 565 -2.30 -15.62 -32.70
N GLN A 566 -3.26 -15.30 -31.82
CA GLN A 566 -4.58 -15.94 -31.82
C GLN A 566 -5.39 -15.64 -33.08
N ILE A 567 -5.33 -14.39 -33.57
CA ILE A 567 -5.97 -14.01 -34.85
C ILE A 567 -5.38 -14.84 -35.99
N PHE A 568 -4.05 -14.98 -36.08
CA PHE A 568 -3.41 -15.82 -37.08
C PHE A 568 -3.72 -17.32 -36.92
N SER A 569 -4.07 -17.76 -35.71
CA SER A 569 -4.39 -19.17 -35.41
C SER A 569 -5.87 -19.51 -35.63
N THR A 570 -6.63 -18.59 -36.21
CA THR A 570 -8.08 -18.72 -36.45
C THR A 570 -8.36 -18.98 -37.92
N SER A 571 -9.32 -19.86 -38.21
CA SER A 571 -9.71 -20.13 -39.58
C SER A 571 -10.32 -18.89 -40.25
N TYR A 572 -10.08 -18.74 -41.55
CA TYR A 572 -10.61 -17.63 -42.35
C TYR A 572 -12.14 -17.50 -42.20
N GLN A 573 -12.86 -18.62 -42.27
CA GLN A 573 -14.32 -18.68 -42.09
C GLN A 573 -14.80 -18.05 -40.78
N LYS A 574 -14.10 -18.28 -39.66
CA LYS A 574 -14.47 -17.69 -38.37
C LYS A 574 -14.11 -16.21 -38.31
N PHE A 575 -12.94 -15.85 -38.84
CA PHE A 575 -12.47 -14.47 -38.86
C PHE A 575 -13.38 -13.55 -39.69
N GLU A 576 -13.91 -14.03 -40.81
CA GLU A 576 -14.81 -13.27 -41.69
C GLU A 576 -16.12 -12.84 -40.99
N ASN A 577 -16.56 -13.56 -39.96
CA ASN A 577 -17.76 -13.24 -39.18
C ASN A 577 -17.53 -12.19 -38.09
N ILE A 578 -16.30 -11.71 -37.89
CA ILE A 578 -15.94 -10.77 -36.83
C ILE A 578 -15.98 -9.34 -37.36
N ASP A 579 -16.65 -8.44 -36.62
CA ASP A 579 -16.66 -7.01 -36.95
C ASP A 579 -15.25 -6.41 -36.96
N LYS A 580 -14.84 -5.81 -38.08
CA LYS A 580 -13.50 -5.21 -38.23
C LYS A 580 -13.23 -4.11 -37.21
N GLY A 581 -14.24 -3.29 -36.88
CA GLY A 581 -14.13 -2.22 -35.88
C GLY A 581 -13.85 -2.76 -34.47
N ARG A 582 -14.40 -3.92 -34.14
CA ARG A 582 -14.11 -4.64 -32.89
C ARG A 582 -12.65 -5.09 -32.83
N VAL A 583 -12.09 -5.65 -33.91
CA VAL A 583 -10.68 -6.06 -33.96
C VAL A 583 -9.75 -4.88 -33.67
N TYR A 584 -9.97 -3.73 -34.33
CA TYR A 584 -9.16 -2.53 -34.11
C TYR A 584 -9.29 -1.98 -32.68
N SER A 585 -10.51 -1.85 -32.16
CA SER A 585 -10.75 -1.30 -30.82
C SER A 585 -10.18 -2.19 -29.71
N THR A 586 -10.23 -3.51 -29.86
CA THR A 586 -9.65 -4.43 -28.86
C THR A 586 -8.12 -4.43 -28.89
N LEU A 587 -7.49 -4.51 -30.06
CA LEU A 587 -6.02 -4.53 -30.18
C LEU A 587 -5.36 -3.21 -29.73
N ASN A 588 -6.02 -2.08 -30.00
CA ASN A 588 -5.46 -0.77 -29.72
C ASN A 588 -5.95 -0.18 -28.40
N ASP A 589 -7.27 0.06 -28.27
CA ASP A 589 -7.82 0.85 -27.17
C ASP A 589 -7.92 0.03 -25.88
N ASP A 590 -8.54 -1.15 -25.93
CA ASP A 590 -8.81 -1.95 -24.74
C ASP A 590 -7.51 -2.44 -24.09
N VAL A 591 -6.53 -2.91 -24.89
CA VAL A 591 -5.22 -3.33 -24.37
C VAL A 591 -4.43 -2.15 -23.78
N SER A 592 -4.47 -0.98 -24.42
CA SER A 592 -3.79 0.22 -23.89
C SER A 592 -4.42 0.68 -22.58
N MET A 593 -5.75 0.57 -22.45
CA MET A 593 -6.47 0.94 -21.25
C MET A 593 -6.07 0.08 -20.04
N VAL A 594 -6.00 -1.23 -20.22
CA VAL A 594 -5.52 -2.15 -19.17
C VAL A 594 -4.08 -1.82 -18.77
N GLY A 595 -3.20 -1.60 -19.75
CA GLY A 595 -1.80 -1.31 -19.48
C GLY A 595 -1.58 0.01 -18.73
N ASN A 596 -2.14 1.11 -19.22
CA ASN A 596 -1.95 2.45 -18.63
C ASN A 596 -2.47 2.53 -17.19
N SER A 597 -3.39 1.66 -16.82
CA SER A 597 -4.06 1.65 -15.52
C SER A 597 -3.24 1.04 -14.39
N VAL A 598 -2.15 0.35 -14.68
CA VAL A 598 -1.26 -0.24 -13.66
C VAL A 598 -0.68 0.83 -12.71
N ASN A 599 -0.24 1.97 -13.25
CA ASN A 599 0.28 3.08 -12.42
C ASN A 599 -0.80 3.61 -11.45
N MET A 600 -2.03 3.70 -11.94
CA MET A 600 -3.17 4.14 -11.16
C MET A 600 -3.55 3.12 -10.08
N ILE A 601 -3.58 1.81 -10.40
CA ILE A 601 -3.81 0.74 -9.42
C ILE A 601 -2.77 0.80 -8.29
N VAL A 602 -1.50 1.03 -8.60
CA VAL A 602 -0.48 1.13 -7.53
C VAL A 602 -0.64 2.38 -6.71
N SER A 603 -0.98 3.50 -7.34
CA SER A 603 -1.25 4.75 -6.62
C SER A 603 -2.46 4.57 -5.69
N PHE A 604 -3.50 3.89 -6.15
CA PHE A 604 -4.67 3.50 -5.37
C PHE A 604 -4.30 2.62 -4.16
N VAL A 605 -3.53 1.55 -4.37
CA VAL A 605 -3.08 0.66 -3.26
C VAL A 605 -2.18 1.41 -2.27
N THR A 606 -1.26 2.23 -2.76
CA THR A 606 -0.37 3.04 -1.90
C THR A 606 -1.16 4.03 -1.06
N SER A 607 -2.18 4.66 -1.67
CA SER A 607 -3.09 5.55 -0.96
C SER A 607 -3.92 4.82 0.08
N LEU A 608 -4.42 3.61 -0.21
CA LEU A 608 -5.13 2.79 0.78
C LEU A 608 -4.24 2.44 1.98
N ILE A 609 -2.98 2.06 1.73
CA ILE A 609 -2.01 1.77 2.80
C ILE A 609 -1.72 3.04 3.62
N THR A 610 -1.54 4.17 2.95
CA THR A 610 -1.28 5.46 3.62
C THR A 610 -2.46 5.88 4.50
N VAL A 611 -3.68 5.76 3.98
CA VAL A 611 -4.92 6.04 4.71
C VAL A 611 -5.05 5.10 5.91
N GLY A 612 -4.90 3.79 5.70
CA GLY A 612 -4.96 2.79 6.78
C GLY A 612 -3.93 3.04 7.87
N GLY A 613 -2.67 3.32 7.51
CA GLY A 613 -1.62 3.66 8.46
C GLY A 613 -1.90 4.93 9.26
N ALA A 614 -2.41 5.97 8.61
CA ALA A 614 -2.82 7.19 9.31
C ALA A 614 -3.97 6.94 10.29
N PHE A 615 -4.95 6.10 9.94
CA PHE A 615 -6.04 5.73 10.85
C PHE A 615 -5.55 4.91 12.04
N ILE A 616 -4.62 3.98 11.81
CA ILE A 616 -3.97 3.23 12.88
C ILE A 616 -3.25 4.19 13.85
N TYR A 617 -2.54 5.20 13.31
CA TYR A 617 -1.90 6.22 14.14
C TYR A 617 -2.92 7.05 14.94
N LEU A 618 -3.95 7.58 14.29
CA LEU A 618 -4.98 8.35 14.98
C LEU A 618 -5.64 7.53 16.10
N ALA A 619 -5.90 6.24 15.84
CA ALA A 619 -6.48 5.32 16.82
C ALA A 619 -5.54 5.05 18.00
N SER A 620 -4.22 5.10 17.80
CA SER A 620 -3.24 4.97 18.88
C SER A 620 -3.17 6.20 19.79
N ILE A 621 -3.63 7.36 19.31
CA ILE A 621 -3.71 8.58 20.12
C ILE A 621 -5.08 8.65 20.82
N GLU A 622 -6.17 8.60 20.05
CA GLU A 622 -7.53 8.66 20.56
C GLU A 622 -8.43 7.68 19.80
N PHE A 623 -8.66 6.50 20.40
CA PHE A 623 -9.36 5.39 19.76
C PHE A 623 -10.81 5.74 19.38
N TRP A 624 -11.58 6.29 20.31
CA TRP A 624 -13.01 6.60 20.11
C TRP A 624 -13.24 7.75 19.13
N ALA A 625 -12.43 8.80 19.22
CA ALA A 625 -12.42 9.89 18.25
C ALA A 625 -12.15 9.38 16.83
N THR A 626 -11.20 8.45 16.69
CA THR A 626 -10.84 7.85 15.41
C THR A 626 -11.95 6.96 14.86
N ILE A 627 -12.65 6.18 15.70
CA ILE A 627 -13.82 5.40 15.30
C ILE A 627 -14.92 6.32 14.74
N LEU A 628 -15.18 7.46 15.37
CA LEU A 628 -16.20 8.42 14.91
C LEU A 628 -15.85 8.99 13.51
N ILE A 629 -14.58 9.34 13.30
CA ILE A 629 -14.07 9.77 11.98
C ILE A 629 -14.23 8.65 10.96
N PHE A 630 -13.87 7.41 11.31
CA PHE A 630 -13.97 6.25 10.43
C PHE A 630 -15.42 5.92 10.06
N ALA A 631 -16.34 5.98 11.03
CA ALA A 631 -17.77 5.80 10.81
C ALA A 631 -18.35 6.87 9.86
N THR A 632 -17.89 8.12 10.00
CA THR A 632 -18.25 9.21 9.09
C THR A 632 -17.77 8.92 7.66
N ILE A 633 -16.52 8.45 7.51
CA ILE A 633 -15.97 8.06 6.20
C ILE A 633 -16.73 6.90 5.58
N ILE A 634 -17.05 5.85 6.32
CA ILE A 634 -17.82 4.71 5.82
C ILE A 634 -19.19 5.18 5.33
N THR A 635 -19.86 6.03 6.11
CA THR A 635 -21.17 6.55 5.77
C THR A 635 -21.12 7.34 4.47
N VAL A 636 -20.17 8.27 4.35
CA VAL A 636 -20.05 9.08 3.12
C VAL A 636 -19.58 8.24 1.95
N SER A 637 -18.71 7.25 2.17
CA SER A 637 -18.29 6.27 1.15
C SER A 637 -19.47 5.43 0.64
N ALA A 638 -20.41 5.07 1.50
CA ALA A 638 -21.63 4.36 1.10
C ALA A 638 -22.55 5.26 0.25
N ILE A 639 -22.68 6.55 0.60
CA ILE A 639 -23.42 7.53 -0.21
C ILE A 639 -22.74 7.72 -1.56
N TYR A 640 -21.41 7.88 -1.56
CA TYR A 640 -20.59 7.97 -2.77
C TYR A 640 -20.85 6.77 -3.68
N PHE A 641 -20.76 5.54 -3.14
CA PHE A 641 -20.94 4.31 -3.90
C PHE A 641 -22.35 4.19 -4.50
N ALA A 642 -23.37 4.56 -3.73
CA ALA A 642 -24.75 4.58 -4.21
C ALA A 642 -24.97 5.57 -5.38
N ILE A 643 -24.21 6.67 -5.42
CA ILE A 643 -24.25 7.65 -6.51
C ILE A 643 -23.40 7.17 -7.70
N SER A 644 -22.22 6.57 -7.45
CA SER A 644 -21.26 6.18 -8.48
C SER A 644 -21.72 4.97 -9.31
N ASN A 645 -22.45 4.01 -8.74
CA ASN A 645 -22.95 2.84 -9.49
C ASN A 645 -23.81 3.22 -10.70
N LYS A 646 -24.50 4.37 -10.62
CA LYS A 646 -25.29 4.89 -11.75
C LYS A 646 -24.45 5.47 -12.88
N ALA A 647 -23.15 5.71 -12.67
CA ALA A 647 -22.24 6.16 -13.71
C ALA A 647 -21.69 4.98 -14.53
N GLU A 648 -21.54 3.78 -13.95
CA GLU A 648 -21.05 2.56 -14.64
C GLU A 648 -21.85 2.26 -15.90
N VAL A 649 -23.18 2.22 -15.76
CA VAL A 649 -24.11 1.95 -16.86
C VAL A 649 -23.95 2.95 -18.00
N TYR A 650 -23.75 4.24 -17.71
CA TYR A 650 -23.58 5.25 -18.75
C TYR A 650 -22.20 5.20 -19.40
N PHE A 651 -21.16 4.75 -18.68
CA PHE A 651 -19.85 4.48 -19.28
C PHE A 651 -19.91 3.29 -20.24
N GLU A 652 -20.66 2.25 -19.88
CA GLU A 652 -20.90 1.09 -20.75
C GLU A 652 -21.69 1.50 -22.01
N GLU A 653 -22.83 2.18 -21.86
CA GLU A 653 -23.62 2.71 -22.98
C GLU A 653 -22.82 3.69 -23.88
N ALA A 654 -21.98 4.53 -23.29
CA ALA A 654 -21.10 5.42 -24.04
C ALA A 654 -20.11 4.62 -24.88
N ARG A 655 -19.55 3.54 -24.34
CA ARG A 655 -18.61 2.67 -25.06
C ARG A 655 -19.29 1.91 -26.20
N ASP A 656 -20.54 1.48 -26.03
CA ASP A 656 -21.33 0.87 -27.12
C ASP A 656 -21.66 1.86 -28.24
N THR A 657 -21.97 3.10 -27.86
CA THR A 657 -22.17 4.18 -28.83
C THR A 657 -20.87 4.51 -29.58
N GLN A 658 -19.73 4.43 -28.91
CA GLN A 658 -18.41 4.58 -29.53
C GLN A 658 -18.13 3.47 -30.55
N ASN A 659 -18.49 2.22 -30.27
CA ASN A 659 -18.38 1.13 -31.25
C ASN A 659 -19.23 1.44 -32.49
N THR A 660 -20.46 1.92 -32.29
CA THR A 660 -21.35 2.31 -33.39
C THR A 660 -20.76 3.45 -34.22
N PHE A 661 -20.15 4.44 -33.57
CA PHE A 661 -19.43 5.52 -34.24
C PHE A 661 -18.25 4.99 -35.08
N MET A 662 -17.44 4.08 -34.53
CA MET A 662 -16.33 3.46 -35.27
C MET A 662 -16.83 2.65 -36.47
N ARG A 663 -17.97 1.96 -36.35
CA ARG A 663 -18.61 1.26 -37.47
C ARG A 663 -19.06 2.23 -38.57
N LEU A 664 -19.68 3.36 -38.21
CA LEU A 664 -20.04 4.42 -39.17
C LEU A 664 -18.82 5.08 -39.80
N LEU A 665 -17.72 5.24 -39.06
CA LEU A 665 -16.46 5.73 -39.63
C LEU A 665 -15.85 4.74 -40.63
N SER A 666 -15.83 3.44 -40.31
CA SER A 666 -15.39 2.42 -41.27
C SER A 666 -16.27 2.45 -42.52
N GLY A 667 -17.60 2.51 -42.35
CA GLY A 667 -18.54 2.62 -43.46
C GLY A 667 -18.37 3.90 -44.29
N LEU A 668 -17.99 5.03 -43.66
CA LEU A 668 -17.65 6.26 -44.37
C LEU A 668 -16.39 6.09 -45.23
N ILE A 669 -15.35 5.46 -44.70
CA ILE A 669 -14.07 5.23 -45.39
C ILE A 669 -14.28 4.26 -46.55
N ASP A 670 -14.94 3.13 -46.30
CA ASP A 670 -15.17 2.08 -47.29
C ASP A 670 -16.18 2.51 -48.37
N GLY A 671 -17.25 3.21 -47.96
CA GLY A 671 -18.36 3.64 -48.82
C GLY A 671 -18.30 5.11 -49.26
N PHE A 672 -17.13 5.74 -49.20
CA PHE A 672 -17.00 7.19 -49.43
C PHE A 672 -17.49 7.61 -50.82
N LYS A 673 -17.26 6.75 -51.84
CA LYS A 673 -17.68 7.00 -53.22
C LYS A 673 -19.20 7.02 -53.31
N GLU A 674 -19.87 6.02 -52.77
CA GLU A 674 -21.33 5.82 -52.78
C GLU A 674 -22.06 6.92 -52.01
N ILE A 675 -21.45 7.43 -50.94
CA ILE A 675 -21.96 8.56 -50.16
C ILE A 675 -21.77 9.87 -50.93
N SER A 676 -20.68 10.01 -51.67
CA SER A 676 -20.34 11.25 -52.40
C SER A 676 -21.20 11.51 -53.64
N LEU A 677 -21.80 10.47 -54.24
CA LEU A 677 -22.61 10.59 -55.45
C LEU A 677 -23.91 11.39 -55.27
N GLN A 678 -24.50 11.36 -54.06
CA GLN A 678 -25.77 12.03 -53.79
C GLN A 678 -25.65 12.94 -52.59
N TYR A 679 -25.92 14.24 -52.81
CA TYR A 679 -25.88 15.24 -51.76
C TYR A 679 -26.81 14.89 -50.57
N LYS A 680 -28.04 14.40 -50.86
CA LYS A 680 -28.99 13.99 -49.81
C LYS A 680 -28.47 12.81 -48.98
N LYS A 681 -27.93 11.77 -49.62
CA LYS A 681 -27.31 10.62 -48.93
C LYS A 681 -26.12 11.05 -48.08
N LYS A 682 -25.29 11.97 -48.58
CA LYS A 682 -24.20 12.58 -47.82
C LYS A 682 -24.69 13.32 -46.58
N LEU A 683 -25.80 14.06 -46.70
CA LEU A 683 -26.43 14.75 -45.57
C LEU A 683 -27.05 13.77 -44.57
N GLU A 684 -27.73 12.71 -45.02
CA GLU A 684 -28.33 11.67 -44.16
C GLU A 684 -27.24 10.91 -43.40
N TYR A 685 -26.19 10.42 -44.10
CA TYR A 685 -25.09 9.71 -43.46
C TYR A 685 -24.29 10.59 -42.50
N LYS A 686 -24.06 11.86 -42.88
CA LYS A 686 -23.51 12.87 -41.96
C LYS A 686 -24.44 13.06 -40.76
N GLY A 687 -25.75 13.09 -40.98
CA GLY A 687 -26.78 13.16 -39.94
C GLY A 687 -26.69 12.00 -38.97
N ASP A 688 -26.51 10.78 -39.44
CA ASP A 688 -26.33 9.59 -38.61
C ASP A 688 -25.05 9.66 -37.78
N ILE A 689 -23.92 10.02 -38.40
CA ILE A 689 -22.65 10.22 -37.68
C ILE A 689 -22.83 11.30 -36.61
N VAL A 690 -23.42 12.45 -36.95
CA VAL A 690 -23.66 13.56 -36.02
C VAL A 690 -24.61 13.13 -34.90
N SER A 691 -25.66 12.36 -35.21
CA SER A 691 -26.62 11.82 -34.24
C SER A 691 -25.93 10.89 -33.24
N VAL A 692 -25.19 9.89 -33.73
CA VAL A 692 -24.43 8.96 -32.88
C VAL A 692 -23.36 9.69 -32.08
N THR A 693 -22.68 10.67 -32.68
CA THR A 693 -21.68 11.51 -31.97
C THR A 693 -22.35 12.34 -30.87
N ASN A 694 -23.55 12.87 -31.10
CA ASN A 694 -24.32 13.60 -30.09
C ASN A 694 -24.81 12.69 -28.96
N ILE A 695 -25.24 11.47 -29.28
CA ILE A 695 -25.60 10.45 -28.28
C ILE A 695 -24.35 10.09 -27.46
N PHE A 696 -23.22 9.82 -28.11
CA PHE A 696 -21.95 9.51 -27.45
C PHE A 696 -21.51 10.65 -26.52
N LYS A 697 -21.54 11.90 -27.02
CA LYS A 697 -21.27 13.10 -26.24
C LYS A 697 -22.22 13.21 -25.05
N SER A 698 -23.52 13.00 -25.25
CA SER A 698 -24.55 13.08 -24.21
C SER A 698 -24.33 12.01 -23.13
N LYS A 699 -24.19 10.74 -23.50
CA LYS A 699 -23.96 9.62 -22.57
C LYS A 699 -22.67 9.79 -21.79
N THR A 700 -21.58 10.17 -22.47
CA THR A 700 -20.29 10.48 -21.84
C THR A 700 -20.41 11.66 -20.87
N THR A 701 -21.09 12.73 -21.27
CA THR A 701 -21.34 13.90 -20.40
C THR A 701 -22.15 13.50 -19.18
N ILE A 702 -23.22 12.72 -19.34
CA ILE A 702 -24.05 12.25 -18.22
C ILE A 702 -23.22 11.36 -17.29
N ALA A 703 -22.39 10.45 -17.81
CA ALA A 703 -21.50 9.61 -17.01
C ALA A 703 -20.55 10.48 -16.17
N HIS A 704 -19.85 11.43 -16.80
CA HIS A 704 -18.93 12.33 -16.09
C HIS A 704 -19.64 13.26 -15.11
N VAL A 705 -20.81 13.82 -15.44
CA VAL A 705 -21.58 14.66 -14.51
C VAL A 705 -22.07 13.85 -13.30
N LYS A 706 -22.53 12.61 -13.51
CA LYS A 706 -22.89 11.71 -12.40
C LYS A 706 -21.68 11.38 -11.53
N PHE A 707 -20.53 11.16 -12.16
CA PHE A 707 -19.29 10.95 -11.43
C PHE A 707 -18.86 12.18 -10.64
N ILE A 708 -18.91 13.39 -11.23
CA ILE A 708 -18.62 14.65 -10.53
C ILE A 708 -19.50 14.81 -9.31
N LYS A 709 -20.79 14.45 -9.39
CA LYS A 709 -21.68 14.47 -8.22
C LYS A 709 -21.22 13.52 -7.12
N ALA A 710 -20.77 12.32 -7.47
CA ALA A 710 -20.16 11.40 -6.50
C ALA A 710 -18.86 11.98 -5.93
N TYR A 711 -17.97 12.49 -6.79
CA TYR A 711 -16.72 13.11 -6.40
C TYR A 711 -16.92 14.25 -5.41
N LEU A 712 -17.86 15.17 -5.66
CA LEU A 712 -18.18 16.27 -4.75
C LEU A 712 -18.67 15.79 -3.38
N VAL A 713 -19.39 14.67 -3.31
CA VAL A 713 -19.75 14.03 -2.04
C VAL A 713 -18.49 13.52 -1.32
N GLY A 714 -17.57 12.88 -2.06
CA GLY A 714 -16.28 12.44 -1.54
C GLY A 714 -15.43 13.60 -1.00
N GLU A 715 -15.27 14.67 -1.77
CA GLU A 715 -14.53 15.88 -1.39
C GLU A 715 -15.17 16.59 -0.18
N SER A 716 -16.51 16.66 -0.14
CA SER A 716 -17.24 17.23 0.99
C SER A 716 -17.02 16.46 2.29
N THR A 717 -16.73 15.15 2.23
CA THR A 717 -16.34 14.34 3.41
C THR A 717 -15.20 15.01 4.16
N PHE A 718 -14.22 15.54 3.44
CA PHE A 718 -13.03 16.10 4.04
C PHE A 718 -13.33 17.36 4.86
N ILE A 719 -14.14 18.25 4.30
CA ILE A 719 -14.60 19.46 4.97
C ILE A 719 -15.46 19.09 6.18
N LEU A 720 -16.34 18.09 6.04
CA LEU A 720 -17.16 17.59 7.14
C LEU A 720 -16.32 16.98 8.26
N LEU A 721 -15.28 16.22 7.94
CA LEU A 721 -14.36 15.65 8.91
C LEU A 721 -13.56 16.73 9.62
N LEU A 722 -13.01 17.71 8.90
CA LEU A 722 -12.34 18.85 9.54
C LEU A 722 -13.29 19.62 10.46
N GLY A 723 -14.54 19.83 10.05
CA GLY A 723 -15.57 20.43 10.90
C GLY A 723 -15.90 19.57 12.12
N LEU A 724 -16.00 18.25 11.96
CA LEU A 724 -16.21 17.31 13.05
C LEU A 724 -15.04 17.36 14.05
N ILE A 725 -13.79 17.43 13.58
CA ILE A 725 -12.62 17.50 14.46
C ILE A 725 -12.50 18.86 15.14
N ALA A 726 -12.79 19.95 14.43
CA ALA A 726 -12.66 21.30 14.96
C ALA A 726 -13.79 21.69 15.92
N PHE A 727 -15.02 21.20 15.70
CA PHE A 727 -16.21 21.62 16.43
C PHE A 727 -16.94 20.47 17.14
N GLY A 728 -16.93 19.26 16.60
CA GLY A 728 -17.66 18.12 17.15
C GLY A 728 -16.88 17.36 18.23
N ILE A 729 -15.62 16.99 17.94
CA ILE A 729 -14.77 16.25 18.87
C ILE A 729 -14.56 17.01 20.19
N PRO A 730 -14.29 18.33 20.21
CA PRO A 730 -14.13 19.05 21.48
C PRO A 730 -15.42 19.08 22.32
N GLU A 731 -16.59 18.98 21.68
CA GLU A 731 -17.89 18.98 22.37
C GLU A 731 -18.26 17.57 22.87
N ILE A 732 -18.01 16.53 22.06
CA ILE A 732 -18.32 15.13 22.39
C ILE A 732 -17.30 14.55 23.38
N PHE A 733 -16.03 14.93 23.21
CA PHE A 733 -14.88 14.46 23.99
C PHE A 733 -14.12 15.68 24.54
N PRO A 734 -14.68 16.41 25.52
CA PRO A 734 -14.08 17.62 26.08
C PRO A 734 -12.74 17.39 26.80
N GLU A 735 -12.38 16.12 27.00
CA GLU A 735 -11.13 15.71 27.62
C GLU A 735 -9.94 15.71 26.65
N ILE A 736 -10.20 15.72 25.33
CA ILE A 736 -9.14 15.68 24.32
C ILE A 736 -8.45 17.04 24.24
N GLN A 737 -7.12 17.02 24.39
CA GLN A 737 -6.31 18.24 24.44
C GLN A 737 -6.23 18.95 23.08
N LEU A 738 -6.05 20.27 23.11
CA LEU A 738 -6.03 21.11 21.90
C LEU A 738 -4.92 20.70 20.93
N TYR A 739 -3.74 20.30 21.42
CA TYR A 739 -2.66 19.83 20.55
C TYR A 739 -3.00 18.50 19.87
N THR A 740 -3.74 17.61 20.54
CA THR A 740 -4.20 16.34 19.96
C THR A 740 -5.15 16.62 18.80
N ILE A 741 -6.08 17.55 18.99
CA ILE A 741 -6.96 18.05 17.93
C ILE A 741 -6.14 18.64 16.77
N MET A 742 -5.10 19.44 17.03
CA MET A 742 -4.21 19.96 15.99
C MET A 742 -3.49 18.83 15.22
N GLY A 743 -3.00 17.80 15.92
CA GLY A 743 -2.38 16.62 15.30
C GLY A 743 -3.34 15.88 14.37
N PHE A 744 -4.59 15.69 14.81
CA PHE A 744 -5.66 15.11 14.01
C PHE A 744 -5.94 15.94 12.74
N VAL A 745 -5.99 17.27 12.85
CA VAL A 745 -6.17 18.17 11.70
C VAL A 745 -5.02 18.05 10.70
N VAL A 746 -3.76 18.03 11.16
CA VAL A 746 -2.58 17.89 10.29
C VAL A 746 -2.61 16.56 9.53
N VAL A 747 -2.90 15.46 10.22
CA VAL A 747 -3.01 14.13 9.59
C VAL A 747 -4.14 14.10 8.57
N LEU A 748 -5.31 14.67 8.89
CA LEU A 748 -6.40 14.78 7.92
C LEU A 748 -6.00 15.60 6.69
N LEU A 749 -5.42 16.79 6.86
CA LEU A 749 -4.97 17.65 5.74
C LEU A 749 -4.02 16.91 4.81
N TYR A 750 -3.13 16.10 5.38
CA TYR A 750 -2.26 15.23 4.63
C TYR A 750 -3.01 14.12 3.88
N LEU A 751 -4.02 13.49 4.51
CA LEU A 751 -4.84 12.44 3.89
C LEU A 751 -5.66 12.91 2.69
N ASN A 752 -5.84 14.22 2.50
CA ASN A 752 -6.52 14.77 1.32
C ASN A 752 -5.91 14.25 0.00
N GLY A 753 -4.57 14.19 -0.12
CA GLY A 753 -3.91 13.68 -1.33
C GLY A 753 -4.19 12.20 -1.62
N PRO A 754 -3.87 11.28 -0.69
CA PRO A 754 -4.19 9.86 -0.81
C PRO A 754 -5.68 9.57 -1.07
N LEU A 755 -6.59 10.22 -0.35
CA LEU A 755 -8.03 10.05 -0.53
C LEU A 755 -8.50 10.53 -1.91
N ASN A 756 -8.03 11.69 -2.38
CA ASN A 756 -8.34 12.17 -3.74
C ASN A 756 -7.83 11.21 -4.81
N THR A 757 -6.66 10.60 -4.59
CA THR A 757 -6.13 9.56 -5.48
C THR A 757 -7.06 8.34 -5.51
N ILE A 758 -7.59 7.91 -4.37
CA ILE A 758 -8.57 6.82 -4.29
C ILE A 758 -9.83 7.16 -5.08
N PHE A 759 -10.41 8.35 -4.85
CA PHE A 759 -11.65 8.76 -5.52
C PHE A 759 -11.48 8.90 -7.04
N THR A 760 -10.38 9.52 -7.49
CA THR A 760 -10.11 9.74 -8.93
C THR A 760 -9.72 8.46 -9.67
N SER A 761 -9.25 7.43 -8.98
CA SER A 761 -8.89 6.12 -9.57
C SER A 761 -10.11 5.28 -9.93
N LEU A 762 -11.24 5.46 -9.25
CA LEU A 762 -12.42 4.59 -9.38
C LEU A 762 -13.02 4.55 -10.81
N PRO A 763 -13.24 5.66 -11.54
CA PRO A 763 -13.71 5.61 -12.93
C PRO A 763 -12.80 4.79 -13.82
N THR A 764 -11.49 4.98 -13.66
CA THR A 764 -10.50 4.29 -14.48
C THR A 764 -10.52 2.80 -14.16
N ILE A 765 -10.68 2.39 -12.90
CA ILE A 765 -10.88 0.98 -12.51
C ILE A 765 -12.11 0.38 -13.20
N MET A 766 -13.23 1.12 -13.24
CA MET A 766 -14.46 0.67 -13.91
C MET A 766 -14.23 0.49 -15.42
N GLN A 767 -13.55 1.42 -16.07
CA GLN A 767 -13.22 1.32 -17.49
C GLN A 767 -12.23 0.18 -17.79
N VAL A 768 -11.28 -0.09 -16.89
CA VAL A 768 -10.36 -1.24 -16.99
C VAL A 768 -11.12 -2.55 -16.92
N LYS A 769 -12.07 -2.68 -15.99
CA LYS A 769 -12.93 -3.86 -15.88
C LYS A 769 -13.71 -4.11 -17.18
N ILE A 770 -14.29 -3.06 -17.78
CA ILE A 770 -14.98 -3.16 -19.08
C ILE A 770 -14.02 -3.60 -20.19
N ALA A 771 -12.85 -2.94 -20.31
CA ALA A 771 -11.84 -3.29 -21.30
C ALA A 771 -11.34 -4.74 -21.14
N TRP A 772 -11.09 -5.17 -19.90
CA TRP A 772 -10.66 -6.53 -19.59
C TRP A 772 -11.70 -7.58 -20.01
N ASN A 773 -12.98 -7.35 -19.67
CA ASN A 773 -14.07 -8.25 -20.04
C ASN A 773 -14.20 -8.37 -21.56
N ARG A 774 -14.03 -7.26 -22.30
CA ARG A 774 -14.06 -7.26 -23.77
C ARG A 774 -12.88 -8.00 -24.40
N ILE A 775 -11.67 -7.82 -23.86
CA ILE A 775 -10.50 -8.61 -24.30
C ILE A 775 -10.76 -10.10 -24.08
N GLN A 776 -11.26 -10.51 -22.91
CA GLN A 776 -11.56 -11.92 -22.63
C GLN A 776 -12.65 -12.47 -23.54
N SER A 777 -13.73 -11.71 -23.77
CA SER A 777 -14.79 -12.10 -24.72
C SER A 777 -14.24 -12.24 -26.14
N PHE A 778 -13.39 -11.32 -26.60
CA PHE A 778 -12.73 -11.42 -27.91
C PHE A 778 -11.84 -12.66 -28.02
N ILE A 779 -11.05 -12.97 -26.98
CA ILE A 779 -10.21 -14.17 -26.92
C ILE A 779 -11.07 -15.44 -26.99
N ASN A 780 -12.20 -15.48 -26.30
CA ASN A 780 -13.07 -16.66 -26.25
C ASN A 780 -13.82 -16.89 -27.57
N GLU A 781 -14.15 -15.83 -28.31
CA GLU A 781 -14.82 -15.92 -29.61
C GLU A 781 -13.87 -16.33 -30.75
N ILE A 782 -12.56 -16.17 -30.54
CA ILE A 782 -11.48 -16.47 -31.49
C ILE A 782 -10.62 -17.63 -30.95
N PRO A 783 -11.15 -18.87 -30.85
CA PRO A 783 -10.35 -19.97 -30.36
C PRO A 783 -9.25 -20.33 -31.37
N ALA A 784 -8.01 -20.36 -30.88
CA ALA A 784 -6.82 -20.73 -31.65
C ALA A 784 -6.85 -22.23 -31.97
N ASN A 785 -7.48 -22.57 -33.10
CA ASN A 785 -7.69 -23.95 -33.54
C ASN A 785 -6.66 -24.40 -34.57
N LEU A 786 -5.86 -23.49 -35.12
CA LEU A 786 -4.78 -23.78 -36.07
C LEU A 786 -3.42 -23.67 -35.39
N ASN A 787 -2.54 -24.65 -35.61
CA ASN A 787 -1.15 -24.59 -35.15
C ASN A 787 -0.27 -24.05 -36.28
N ILE A 788 0.13 -22.78 -36.17
CA ILE A 788 0.92 -22.09 -37.21
C ILE A 788 2.38 -22.57 -37.25
N GLU A 789 2.90 -23.16 -36.15
CA GLU A 789 4.29 -23.59 -36.06
C GLU A 789 4.56 -24.92 -36.77
N VAL A 790 3.51 -25.69 -37.06
CA VAL A 790 3.61 -26.97 -37.76
C VAL A 790 3.33 -26.74 -39.23
N GLN A 791 4.34 -26.91 -40.07
CA GLN A 791 4.13 -26.94 -41.52
C GLN A 791 3.15 -28.07 -41.86
N PRO A 792 2.10 -27.80 -42.66
CA PRO A 792 1.21 -28.85 -43.12
C PRO A 792 2.04 -29.90 -43.86
N ASN A 793 1.84 -31.17 -43.51
CA ASN A 793 2.48 -32.26 -44.24
C ASN A 793 1.83 -32.36 -45.62
N ILE A 794 2.53 -31.88 -46.65
CA ILE A 794 2.06 -31.87 -48.03
C ILE A 794 2.95 -32.76 -48.89
N ILE A 795 2.35 -33.40 -49.90
CA ILE A 795 3.10 -34.07 -50.96
C ILE A 795 3.85 -32.99 -51.75
N ASP A 796 4.96 -33.35 -52.38
CA ASP A 796 5.68 -32.46 -53.29
C ASP A 796 4.71 -31.84 -54.30
N LYS A 797 4.70 -30.50 -54.37
CA LYS A 797 3.82 -29.72 -55.23
C LYS A 797 3.98 -30.12 -56.70
N GLU A 798 5.15 -30.59 -57.13
CA GLU A 798 5.38 -31.05 -58.52
C GLU A 798 4.71 -32.39 -58.86
N LEU A 799 4.35 -33.17 -57.83
CA LEU A 799 3.73 -34.49 -57.96
C LEU A 799 2.20 -34.46 -57.94
N VAL A 800 1.58 -33.29 -57.80
CA VAL A 800 0.12 -33.14 -57.80
C VAL A 800 -0.44 -33.43 -59.20
N TYR A 801 -1.27 -34.48 -59.31
CA TYR A 801 -1.90 -34.92 -60.56
C TYR A 801 -3.43 -35.02 -60.50
N ASN A 802 -4.06 -35.01 -59.32
CA ASN A 802 -5.52 -35.08 -59.18
C ASN A 802 -6.03 -34.22 -58.01
N LEU A 803 -7.18 -33.57 -58.20
CA LEU A 803 -7.99 -32.95 -57.15
C LEU A 803 -9.40 -33.52 -57.24
N GLU A 804 -9.85 -34.20 -56.18
CA GLU A 804 -11.18 -34.81 -56.11
C GLU A 804 -11.96 -34.23 -54.93
N ALA A 805 -13.23 -33.89 -55.14
CA ALA A 805 -14.20 -33.59 -54.09
C ALA A 805 -15.33 -34.61 -54.17
N SER A 806 -15.63 -35.30 -53.05
CA SER A 806 -16.63 -36.36 -53.00
C SER A 806 -17.68 -36.05 -51.93
N GLY A 807 -18.95 -35.94 -52.34
CA GLY A 807 -20.10 -35.74 -51.46
C GLY A 807 -20.08 -34.42 -50.67
N LEU A 808 -19.42 -33.40 -51.19
CA LEU A 808 -19.09 -32.19 -50.42
C LEU A 808 -20.33 -31.33 -50.17
N THR A 809 -20.66 -31.07 -48.90
CA THR A 809 -21.77 -30.20 -48.52
C THR A 809 -21.33 -29.10 -47.57
N TYR A 810 -22.01 -27.94 -47.65
CA TYR A 810 -21.81 -26.83 -46.75
C TYR A 810 -23.12 -26.09 -46.49
N LYS A 811 -23.33 -25.62 -45.27
CA LYS A 811 -24.52 -24.91 -44.82
C LYS A 811 -24.11 -23.64 -44.06
N TYR A 812 -24.67 -22.50 -44.46
CA TYR A 812 -24.55 -21.27 -43.67
C TYR A 812 -25.44 -21.35 -42.43
N LYS A 813 -24.92 -20.87 -41.28
CA LYS A 813 -25.67 -20.74 -40.04
C LYS A 813 -26.15 -19.29 -39.91
N ASN A 814 -27.46 -19.05 -39.77
CA ASN A 814 -28.01 -17.72 -39.44
C ASN A 814 -28.13 -17.55 -37.92
N GLU A 815 -28.13 -16.29 -37.45
CA GLU A 815 -28.22 -15.90 -36.02
C GLU A 815 -29.48 -16.42 -35.30
N GLU A 816 -30.55 -16.77 -36.03
CA GLU A 816 -31.80 -17.33 -35.48
C GLU A 816 -31.97 -18.85 -35.67
N GLY A 817 -30.95 -19.57 -36.15
CA GLY A 817 -31.02 -21.04 -36.30
C GLY A 817 -31.92 -21.56 -37.43
N ARG A 818 -32.43 -20.71 -38.34
CA ARG A 818 -33.13 -21.14 -39.56
C ARG A 818 -32.17 -21.29 -40.74
N GLU A 819 -32.40 -22.29 -41.60
CA GLU A 819 -31.56 -22.60 -42.78
C GLU A 819 -31.68 -21.48 -43.84
N SER A 820 -30.56 -20.87 -44.29
CA SER A 820 -30.57 -19.75 -45.27
C SER A 820 -30.04 -20.12 -46.67
N PHE A 821 -28.98 -20.92 -46.77
CA PHE A 821 -28.40 -21.38 -48.04
C PHE A 821 -27.47 -22.57 -47.82
N SER A 822 -27.50 -23.56 -48.71
CA SER A 822 -26.64 -24.74 -48.68
C SER A 822 -26.02 -25.04 -50.03
N ILE A 823 -24.86 -25.67 -50.02
CA ILE A 823 -24.17 -26.20 -51.19
C ILE A 823 -24.06 -27.71 -51.04
N GLY A 824 -24.25 -28.42 -52.15
CA GLY A 824 -23.95 -29.84 -52.28
C GLY A 824 -25.15 -30.78 -52.19
N PRO A 825 -24.90 -32.11 -52.26
CA PRO A 825 -23.58 -32.72 -52.36
C PRO A 825 -22.88 -32.43 -53.70
N VAL A 826 -21.62 -32.03 -53.65
CA VAL A 826 -20.77 -31.78 -54.83
C VAL A 826 -19.82 -32.96 -55.03
N ASN A 827 -19.82 -33.51 -56.24
CA ASN A 827 -18.84 -34.50 -56.70
C ASN A 827 -18.10 -33.91 -57.90
N LEU A 828 -16.78 -33.84 -57.84
CA LEU A 828 -15.94 -33.22 -58.85
C LEU A 828 -14.56 -33.86 -58.86
N GLU A 829 -14.01 -34.11 -60.04
CA GLU A 829 -12.64 -34.60 -60.22
C GLU A 829 -11.95 -33.79 -61.31
N ILE A 830 -10.75 -33.29 -61.03
CA ILE A 830 -9.95 -32.47 -61.93
C ILE A 830 -8.52 -33.02 -61.97
N SER A 831 -8.09 -33.43 -63.15
CA SER A 831 -6.77 -34.01 -63.38
C SER A 831 -5.75 -32.96 -63.82
N ARG A 832 -4.46 -33.33 -63.70
CA ARG A 832 -3.33 -32.51 -64.12
C ARG A 832 -3.49 -32.02 -65.56
N GLY A 833 -3.30 -30.72 -65.77
CA GLY A 833 -3.43 -30.13 -67.11
C GLY A 833 -4.88 -30.09 -67.60
N GLU A 834 -5.87 -30.12 -66.71
CA GLU A 834 -7.26 -29.79 -67.04
C GLU A 834 -7.64 -28.38 -66.59
N ILE A 835 -8.49 -27.74 -67.38
CA ILE A 835 -9.15 -26.48 -67.08
C ILE A 835 -10.62 -26.75 -66.75
N LEU A 836 -11.03 -26.44 -65.53
CA LEU A 836 -12.41 -26.45 -65.08
C LEU A 836 -12.99 -25.03 -65.09
N PHE A 837 -14.11 -24.84 -65.77
CA PHE A 837 -14.92 -23.64 -65.62
C PHE A 837 -16.13 -23.89 -64.72
N ILE A 838 -16.29 -23.00 -63.72
CA ILE A 838 -17.45 -22.97 -62.84
C ILE A 838 -18.34 -21.81 -63.29
N ILE A 839 -19.51 -22.13 -63.82
CA ILE A 839 -20.47 -21.17 -64.37
C ILE A 839 -21.76 -21.21 -63.56
N GLY A 840 -22.62 -20.20 -63.66
CA GLY A 840 -23.91 -20.18 -62.95
C GLY A 840 -24.31 -18.77 -62.53
N GLY A 841 -25.59 -18.54 -62.26
CA GLY A 841 -26.10 -17.19 -61.92
C GLY A 841 -25.45 -16.58 -60.67
N ASN A 842 -25.63 -15.27 -60.46
CA ASN A 842 -25.22 -14.62 -59.21
C ASN A 842 -25.98 -15.25 -58.03
N GLY A 843 -25.29 -15.52 -56.92
CA GLY A 843 -25.89 -16.20 -55.76
C GLY A 843 -26.06 -17.72 -55.89
N SER A 844 -25.59 -18.36 -56.98
CA SER A 844 -25.66 -19.82 -57.14
C SER A 844 -24.72 -20.63 -56.24
N GLY A 845 -23.76 -19.97 -55.58
CA GLY A 845 -22.81 -20.61 -54.65
C GLY A 845 -21.36 -20.72 -55.16
N LYS A 846 -21.02 -20.21 -56.35
CA LYS A 846 -19.67 -20.33 -56.98
C LYS A 846 -18.52 -19.95 -56.05
N THR A 847 -18.54 -18.74 -55.48
CA THR A 847 -17.48 -18.28 -54.56
C THR A 847 -17.43 -19.10 -53.27
N THR A 848 -18.57 -19.62 -52.78
CA THR A 848 -18.56 -20.49 -51.61
C THR A 848 -17.96 -21.86 -51.95
N LEU A 849 -18.23 -22.41 -53.14
CA LEU A 849 -17.55 -23.61 -53.64
C LEU A 849 -16.04 -23.35 -53.81
N ALA A 850 -15.63 -22.18 -54.32
CA ALA A 850 -14.21 -21.81 -54.37
C ALA A 850 -13.55 -21.76 -52.98
N LYS A 851 -14.23 -21.19 -51.98
CA LYS A 851 -13.75 -21.17 -50.58
C LYS A 851 -13.62 -22.59 -50.00
N LEU A 852 -14.50 -23.52 -50.37
CA LEU A 852 -14.40 -24.93 -49.96
C LEU A 852 -13.24 -25.64 -50.67
N LEU A 853 -13.13 -25.50 -51.99
CA LEU A 853 -12.07 -26.13 -52.79
C LEU A 853 -10.66 -25.64 -52.42
N THR A 854 -10.52 -24.43 -51.91
CA THR A 854 -9.24 -23.85 -51.46
C THR A 854 -8.94 -24.13 -49.98
N GLY A 855 -9.85 -24.79 -49.25
CA GLY A 855 -9.67 -25.05 -47.82
C GLY A 855 -9.89 -23.84 -46.90
N LEU A 856 -10.38 -22.71 -47.42
CA LEU A 856 -10.71 -21.53 -46.60
C LEU A 856 -11.94 -21.79 -45.72
N TYR A 857 -12.87 -22.62 -46.21
CA TYR A 857 -14.04 -23.12 -45.48
C TYR A 857 -13.93 -24.62 -45.29
N GLU A 858 -14.32 -25.10 -44.12
CA GLU A 858 -14.44 -26.53 -43.85
C GLU A 858 -15.85 -27.03 -44.26
N PRO A 859 -15.96 -28.16 -44.99
CA PRO A 859 -17.24 -28.74 -45.35
C PRO A 859 -17.98 -29.29 -44.12
N ASN A 860 -19.32 -29.32 -44.17
CA ASN A 860 -20.13 -29.98 -43.14
C ASN A 860 -20.20 -31.50 -43.33
N SER A 861 -20.11 -31.98 -44.57
CA SER A 861 -19.98 -33.40 -44.91
C SER A 861 -19.25 -33.58 -46.24
N GLY A 862 -18.76 -34.78 -46.50
CA GLY A 862 -17.93 -35.07 -47.68
C GLY A 862 -16.46 -34.76 -47.44
N LYS A 863 -15.64 -34.99 -48.45
CA LYS A 863 -14.17 -34.88 -48.35
C LYS A 863 -13.53 -34.36 -49.63
N ILE A 864 -12.33 -33.81 -49.50
CA ILE A 864 -11.47 -33.40 -50.61
C ILE A 864 -10.20 -34.23 -50.56
N ALA A 865 -9.77 -34.75 -51.71
CA ALA A 865 -8.55 -35.51 -51.85
C ALA A 865 -7.62 -34.88 -52.91
N VAL A 866 -6.33 -34.88 -52.64
CA VAL A 866 -5.27 -34.55 -53.60
C VAL A 866 -4.48 -35.83 -53.87
N ASN A 867 -4.31 -36.22 -55.13
CA ASN A 867 -3.72 -37.50 -55.52
C ASN A 867 -4.38 -38.73 -54.86
N ASN A 868 -5.71 -38.65 -54.65
CA ASN A 868 -6.51 -39.67 -53.97
C ASN A 868 -6.25 -39.81 -52.46
N GLU A 869 -5.42 -38.94 -51.87
CA GLU A 869 -5.24 -38.83 -50.42
C GLU A 869 -6.11 -37.70 -49.87
N GLU A 870 -6.93 -38.03 -48.88
CA GLU A 870 -7.79 -37.05 -48.20
C GLU A 870 -6.95 -36.00 -47.47
N VAL A 871 -7.25 -34.72 -47.71
CA VAL A 871 -6.52 -33.58 -47.14
C VAL A 871 -7.45 -32.68 -46.33
N VAL A 872 -6.93 -32.14 -45.23
CA VAL A 872 -7.66 -31.12 -44.45
C VAL A 872 -7.46 -29.73 -45.04
N GLY A 873 -8.32 -28.76 -44.69
CA GLY A 873 -8.29 -27.42 -45.29
C GLY A 873 -6.93 -26.71 -45.22
N SER A 874 -6.19 -26.87 -44.10
CA SER A 874 -4.85 -26.29 -43.95
C SER A 874 -3.82 -26.86 -44.92
N GLN A 875 -3.85 -28.16 -45.19
CA GLN A 875 -2.99 -28.79 -46.20
C GLN A 875 -3.44 -28.42 -47.62
N LEU A 876 -4.75 -28.41 -47.85
CA LEU A 876 -5.35 -28.12 -49.13
C LEU A 876 -4.95 -26.72 -49.63
N SER A 877 -4.99 -25.71 -48.75
CA SER A 877 -4.67 -24.33 -49.10
C SER A 877 -3.24 -24.11 -49.62
N GLU A 878 -2.28 -24.95 -49.23
CA GLU A 878 -0.87 -24.86 -49.66
C GLU A 878 -0.66 -25.21 -51.14
N TYR A 879 -1.60 -25.92 -51.76
CA TYR A 879 -1.54 -26.30 -53.18
C TYR A 879 -2.12 -25.21 -54.10
N PHE A 880 -2.73 -24.16 -53.56
CA PHE A 880 -3.43 -23.15 -54.33
C PHE A 880 -2.69 -21.82 -54.40
N SER A 881 -2.71 -21.20 -55.59
CA SER A 881 -2.61 -19.75 -55.76
C SER A 881 -3.94 -19.25 -56.31
N ALA A 882 -4.52 -18.23 -55.66
CA ALA A 882 -5.87 -17.79 -55.97
C ALA A 882 -5.99 -16.27 -56.14
N VAL A 883 -6.72 -15.85 -57.17
CA VAL A 883 -7.20 -14.48 -57.29
C VAL A 883 -8.71 -14.47 -57.03
N PHE A 884 -9.08 -14.17 -55.78
CA PHE A 884 -10.47 -13.96 -55.39
C PHE A 884 -10.99 -12.58 -55.85
N SER A 885 -12.31 -12.44 -55.96
CA SER A 885 -12.96 -11.15 -56.24
C SER A 885 -13.86 -10.76 -55.06
N PRO A 886 -13.59 -9.66 -54.33
CA PRO A 886 -12.46 -8.74 -54.50
C PRO A 886 -11.11 -9.33 -54.03
N CYS A 887 -10.01 -8.93 -54.68
CA CYS A 887 -8.64 -9.35 -54.33
C CYS A 887 -7.96 -8.37 -53.36
N HIS A 888 -7.01 -8.87 -52.55
CA HIS A 888 -6.12 -8.06 -51.73
C HIS A 888 -4.66 -8.23 -52.19
N LEU A 889 -3.88 -7.14 -52.14
CA LEU A 889 -2.45 -7.14 -52.44
C LEU A 889 -1.70 -6.59 -51.23
N PHE A 890 -0.67 -7.31 -50.80
CA PHE A 890 0.27 -6.83 -49.80
C PHE A 890 1.38 -6.02 -50.46
N HIS A 891 1.94 -5.05 -49.75
CA HIS A 891 3.08 -4.27 -50.25
C HIS A 891 4.33 -5.16 -50.41
N LYS A 892 4.51 -6.14 -49.52
CA LYS A 892 5.56 -7.16 -49.59
C LYS A 892 5.04 -8.41 -50.25
N LEU A 893 5.86 -9.04 -51.09
CA LEU A 893 5.63 -10.37 -51.65
C LEU A 893 6.02 -11.42 -50.62
N TYR A 894 5.02 -12.11 -50.09
CA TYR A 894 5.22 -13.24 -49.18
C TYR A 894 5.25 -14.54 -49.98
N ASN A 895 6.08 -15.49 -49.54
CA ASN A 895 6.23 -16.82 -50.17
C ASN A 895 6.69 -16.80 -51.65
N VAL A 896 7.27 -15.68 -52.11
CA VAL A 896 7.83 -15.55 -53.46
C VAL A 896 9.22 -14.92 -53.36
N ASP A 897 10.23 -15.64 -53.84
CA ASP A 897 11.56 -15.07 -54.07
C ASP A 897 11.66 -14.62 -55.55
N VAL A 898 11.85 -13.32 -55.77
CA VAL A 898 12.02 -12.74 -57.10
C VAL A 898 13.49 -12.48 -57.47
N SER A 899 14.44 -12.76 -56.58
CA SER A 899 15.87 -12.49 -56.79
C SER A 899 16.40 -13.13 -58.08
N ASP A 900 15.94 -14.35 -58.39
CA ASP A 900 16.32 -15.09 -59.61
C ASP A 900 15.25 -15.03 -60.72
N LYS A 901 14.28 -14.12 -60.60
CA LYS A 901 13.13 -13.99 -61.51
C LYS A 901 12.94 -12.58 -62.06
N GLU A 902 13.92 -11.69 -61.93
CA GLU A 902 13.84 -10.28 -62.38
C GLU A 902 13.43 -10.15 -63.85
N ASP A 903 14.08 -10.88 -64.76
CA ASP A 903 13.74 -10.88 -66.19
C ASP A 903 12.30 -11.33 -66.46
N LYS A 904 11.81 -12.32 -65.69
CA LYS A 904 10.43 -12.82 -65.80
C LYS A 904 9.46 -11.77 -65.29
N VAL A 905 9.75 -11.16 -64.14
CA VAL A 905 8.94 -10.09 -63.55
C VAL A 905 8.80 -8.94 -64.52
N GLU A 906 9.91 -8.44 -65.09
CA GLU A 906 9.88 -7.33 -66.04
C GLU A 906 9.07 -7.69 -67.30
N LYS A 907 9.27 -8.90 -67.84
CA LYS A 907 8.50 -9.41 -68.97
C LYS A 907 7.00 -9.44 -68.68
N TYR A 908 6.58 -9.95 -67.51
CA TYR A 908 5.17 -10.03 -67.17
C TYR A 908 4.57 -8.68 -66.79
N LEU A 909 5.32 -7.78 -66.15
CA LEU A 909 4.89 -6.41 -65.93
C LEU A 909 4.63 -5.71 -67.27
N LYS A 910 5.51 -5.92 -68.26
CA LYS A 910 5.31 -5.39 -69.62
C LYS A 910 4.09 -6.00 -70.30
N LEU A 911 3.95 -7.32 -70.24
CA LEU A 911 2.86 -8.05 -70.86
C LEU A 911 1.49 -7.71 -70.25
N LEU A 912 1.47 -7.44 -68.94
CA LEU A 912 0.27 -7.02 -68.22
C LEU A 912 0.07 -5.50 -68.27
N GLY A 913 0.90 -4.73 -68.97
CA GLY A 913 0.77 -3.27 -69.11
C GLY A 913 0.95 -2.51 -67.79
N LEU A 914 1.84 -2.99 -66.91
CA LEU A 914 2.13 -2.45 -65.58
C LEU A 914 3.56 -1.94 -65.42
N GLN A 915 4.43 -2.12 -66.42
CA GLN A 915 5.86 -1.77 -66.36
C GLN A 915 6.13 -0.29 -66.03
N ASP A 916 5.28 0.62 -66.52
CA ASP A 916 5.41 2.06 -66.27
C ASP A 916 4.69 2.53 -65.00
N LYS A 917 4.16 1.59 -64.19
CA LYS A 917 3.29 1.88 -63.04
C LYS A 917 3.83 1.29 -61.74
N VAL A 918 4.37 0.08 -61.78
CA VAL A 918 4.87 -0.63 -60.60
C VAL A 918 6.20 -1.28 -60.92
N GLU A 919 7.12 -1.17 -59.98
CA GLU A 919 8.38 -1.91 -59.93
C GLU A 919 8.36 -2.82 -58.69
N ILE A 920 9.20 -3.86 -58.68
CA ILE A 920 9.44 -4.67 -57.48
C ILE A 920 10.86 -4.36 -56.98
N LYS A 921 10.97 -3.90 -55.73
CA LYS A 921 12.24 -3.62 -55.04
C LYS A 921 12.22 -4.28 -53.68
N ASP A 922 13.31 -4.96 -53.31
CA ASP A 922 13.45 -5.65 -52.02
C ASP A 922 12.26 -6.58 -51.69
N ASN A 923 11.82 -7.39 -52.67
CA ASN A 923 10.62 -8.26 -52.59
C ASN A 923 9.33 -7.49 -52.24
N ALA A 924 9.20 -6.23 -52.65
CA ALA A 924 8.03 -5.40 -52.40
C ALA A 924 7.63 -4.57 -53.63
N PHE A 925 6.33 -4.38 -53.84
CA PHE A 925 5.80 -3.49 -54.88
C PHE A 925 6.07 -2.03 -54.51
N THR A 926 6.55 -1.21 -55.44
CA THR A 926 6.79 0.23 -55.17
C THR A 926 5.51 1.03 -54.95
N THR A 927 4.36 0.57 -55.46
CA THR A 927 3.05 1.18 -55.24
C THR A 927 1.93 0.18 -55.43
N LEU A 928 0.85 0.35 -54.66
CA LEU A 928 -0.42 -0.36 -54.82
C LEU A 928 -1.56 0.57 -55.29
N ASN A 929 -1.26 1.86 -55.52
CA ASN A 929 -2.23 2.85 -55.95
C ASN A 929 -2.54 2.71 -57.44
N LEU A 930 -3.28 1.65 -57.78
CA LEU A 930 -3.61 1.23 -59.14
C LEU A 930 -5.12 1.20 -59.36
N SER A 931 -5.57 1.19 -60.62
CA SER A 931 -6.97 0.92 -60.96
C SER A 931 -7.39 -0.51 -60.56
N ALA A 932 -8.70 -0.79 -60.46
CA ALA A 932 -9.18 -2.12 -60.07
C ALA A 932 -8.68 -3.23 -61.02
N GLY A 933 -8.78 -3.01 -62.34
CA GLY A 933 -8.26 -3.95 -63.35
C GLY A 933 -6.74 -4.10 -63.29
N GLN A 934 -6.00 -3.02 -63.02
CA GLN A 934 -4.54 -3.07 -62.81
C GLN A 934 -4.16 -3.85 -61.55
N ARG A 935 -4.90 -3.68 -60.43
CA ARG A 935 -4.69 -4.48 -59.21
C ARG A 935 -4.98 -5.96 -59.46
N LYS A 936 -6.06 -6.31 -60.16
CA LYS A 936 -6.35 -7.71 -60.54
C LYS A 936 -5.26 -8.30 -61.44
N ARG A 937 -4.70 -7.51 -62.36
CA ARG A 937 -3.53 -7.92 -63.17
C ARG A 937 -2.28 -8.14 -62.33
N LEU A 938 -2.02 -7.25 -61.36
CA LEU A 938 -0.88 -7.40 -60.45
C LEU A 938 -1.05 -8.60 -59.50
N ALA A 939 -2.28 -8.88 -59.04
CA ALA A 939 -2.60 -10.09 -58.26
C ALA A 939 -2.42 -11.37 -59.08
N LEU A 940 -2.78 -11.34 -60.38
CA LEU A 940 -2.50 -12.43 -61.31
C LEU A 940 -0.99 -12.67 -61.48
N LEU A 941 -0.19 -11.60 -61.60
CA LEU A 941 1.27 -11.72 -61.62
C LEU A 941 1.78 -12.38 -60.34
N GLN A 942 1.32 -11.94 -59.17
CA GLN A 942 1.70 -12.54 -57.90
C GLN A 942 1.39 -14.05 -57.87
N CYS A 943 0.16 -14.45 -58.21
CA CYS A 943 -0.22 -15.86 -58.32
C CYS A 943 0.67 -16.63 -59.30
N TYR A 944 1.02 -16.03 -60.44
CA TYR A 944 1.93 -16.67 -61.40
C TYR A 944 3.33 -16.90 -60.82
N LEU A 945 3.85 -15.94 -60.05
CA LEU A 945 5.18 -16.02 -59.44
C LEU A 945 5.27 -17.03 -58.29
N GLU A 946 4.16 -17.24 -57.57
CA GLU A 946 3.98 -18.27 -56.53
C GLU A 946 4.09 -19.71 -57.10
N ASP A 947 3.79 -19.88 -58.39
CA ASP A 947 3.95 -21.12 -59.17
C ASP A 947 3.27 -22.39 -58.57
N SER A 948 2.13 -22.22 -57.90
CA SER A 948 1.36 -23.33 -57.30
C SER A 948 0.91 -24.40 -58.31
N PRO A 949 0.64 -25.64 -57.87
CA PRO A 949 0.13 -26.70 -58.76
C PRO A 949 -1.34 -26.50 -59.16
N ILE A 950 -2.12 -25.84 -58.31
CA ILE A 950 -3.54 -25.56 -58.54
C ILE A 950 -3.77 -24.05 -58.54
N TYR A 951 -4.50 -23.55 -59.54
CA TYR A 951 -4.88 -22.14 -59.65
C TYR A 951 -6.38 -21.96 -59.55
N LEU A 952 -6.81 -20.95 -58.78
CA LEU A 952 -8.20 -20.54 -58.72
C LEU A 952 -8.37 -19.07 -59.12
N PHE A 953 -9.18 -18.81 -60.15
CA PHE A 953 -9.49 -17.47 -60.60
C PHE A 953 -10.99 -17.21 -60.43
N ASP A 954 -11.35 -16.41 -59.42
CA ASP A 954 -12.74 -16.04 -59.17
C ASP A 954 -13.10 -14.76 -59.94
N GLU A 955 -13.83 -14.90 -61.05
CA GLU A 955 -14.30 -13.77 -61.88
C GLU A 955 -13.19 -12.78 -62.28
N TRP A 956 -11.98 -13.30 -62.55
CA TRP A 956 -10.82 -12.46 -62.85
C TRP A 956 -11.04 -11.60 -64.12
N ALA A 957 -11.61 -12.20 -65.15
CA ALA A 957 -11.80 -11.61 -66.48
C ALA A 957 -12.92 -10.54 -66.55
N ALA A 958 -13.82 -10.50 -65.57
CA ALA A 958 -15.02 -9.67 -65.59
C ALA A 958 -14.71 -8.16 -65.69
N ASP A 959 -13.62 -7.72 -65.04
CA ASP A 959 -13.19 -6.32 -64.99
C ASP A 959 -12.02 -6.00 -65.94
N GLN A 960 -11.75 -6.86 -66.93
CA GLN A 960 -10.63 -6.73 -67.85
C GLN A 960 -11.06 -6.29 -69.25
N ASP A 961 -10.21 -5.48 -69.89
CA ASP A 961 -10.37 -5.10 -71.29
C ASP A 961 -10.29 -6.34 -72.20
N PRO A 962 -10.92 -6.32 -73.40
CA PRO A 962 -10.95 -7.46 -74.32
C PRO A 962 -9.56 -8.05 -74.63
N GLU A 963 -8.53 -7.21 -74.72
CA GLU A 963 -7.14 -7.63 -74.94
C GLU A 963 -6.62 -8.52 -73.80
N TYR A 964 -6.71 -8.06 -72.54
CA TYR A 964 -6.23 -8.82 -71.38
C TYR A 964 -7.11 -10.04 -71.08
N ARG A 965 -8.42 -9.96 -71.39
CA ARG A 965 -9.33 -11.10 -71.32
C ARG A 965 -8.93 -12.18 -72.33
N ARG A 966 -8.66 -11.78 -73.58
CA ARG A 966 -8.16 -12.69 -74.61
C ARG A 966 -6.82 -13.29 -74.20
N PHE A 967 -5.90 -12.47 -73.70
CA PHE A 967 -4.62 -12.94 -73.16
C PHE A 967 -4.83 -14.01 -72.08
N PHE A 968 -5.69 -13.74 -71.10
CA PHE A 968 -5.99 -14.70 -70.04
C PHE A 968 -6.52 -16.03 -70.58
N TYR A 969 -7.59 -16.02 -71.38
CA TYR A 969 -8.21 -17.27 -71.85
C TYR A 969 -7.43 -17.97 -72.97
N ARG A 970 -6.79 -17.25 -73.90
CA ARG A 970 -6.19 -17.82 -75.12
C ARG A 970 -4.68 -18.01 -75.01
N GLU A 971 -4.02 -17.36 -74.06
CA GLU A 971 -2.57 -17.47 -73.88
C GLU A 971 -2.22 -18.02 -72.51
N LEU A 972 -2.69 -17.39 -71.42
CA LEU A 972 -2.28 -17.73 -70.06
C LEU A 972 -2.83 -19.09 -69.58
N LEU A 973 -4.15 -19.32 -69.64
CA LEU A 973 -4.71 -20.61 -69.20
C LEU A 973 -4.15 -21.79 -70.03
N PRO A 974 -4.02 -21.68 -71.37
CA PRO A 974 -3.36 -22.72 -72.15
C PRO A 974 -1.87 -22.90 -71.82
N ASP A 975 -1.13 -21.84 -71.50
CA ASP A 975 0.26 -21.93 -71.02
C ASP A 975 0.35 -22.69 -69.69
N MET A 976 -0.46 -22.30 -68.70
CA MET A 976 -0.56 -23.00 -67.42
C MET A 976 -0.95 -24.47 -67.60
N LYS A 977 -1.88 -24.76 -68.51
CA LYS A 977 -2.30 -26.12 -68.87
C LYS A 977 -1.15 -26.93 -69.45
N LYS A 978 -0.37 -26.37 -70.39
CA LYS A 978 0.82 -27.00 -70.97
C LYS A 978 1.90 -27.28 -69.93
N ARG A 979 2.01 -26.42 -68.91
CA ARG A 979 2.89 -26.61 -67.74
C ARG A 979 2.35 -27.66 -66.76
N GLY A 980 1.22 -28.31 -67.07
CA GLY A 980 0.62 -29.37 -66.27
C GLY A 980 0.03 -28.88 -64.96
N LYS A 981 -0.52 -27.65 -64.94
CA LYS A 981 -1.21 -27.09 -63.77
C LYS A 981 -2.70 -27.47 -63.80
N ILE A 982 -3.32 -27.57 -62.62
CA ILE A 982 -4.78 -27.70 -62.48
C ILE A 982 -5.36 -26.30 -62.39
N ILE A 983 -6.38 -25.99 -63.20
CA ILE A 983 -6.88 -24.62 -63.33
C ILE A 983 -8.39 -24.60 -63.10
N ILE A 984 -8.83 -23.80 -62.14
CA ILE A 984 -10.24 -23.60 -61.81
C ILE A 984 -10.56 -22.12 -62.07
N ALA A 985 -11.46 -21.83 -62.99
CA ALA A 985 -11.90 -20.47 -63.28
C ALA A 985 -13.40 -20.33 -63.09
N ILE A 986 -13.82 -19.43 -62.21
CA ILE A 986 -15.20 -18.99 -62.14
C ILE A 986 -15.40 -17.93 -63.21
N THR A 987 -16.27 -18.19 -64.18
CA THR A 987 -16.47 -17.30 -65.32
C THR A 987 -17.90 -17.30 -65.85
N HIS A 988 -18.24 -16.22 -66.52
CA HIS A 988 -19.48 -16.01 -67.25
C HIS A 988 -19.25 -15.75 -68.75
N ASP A 989 -17.99 -15.75 -69.22
CA ASP A 989 -17.63 -15.48 -70.62
C ASP A 989 -17.83 -16.75 -71.47
N ASP A 990 -19.05 -16.91 -71.99
CA ASP A 990 -19.43 -18.05 -72.83
C ASP A 990 -18.62 -18.18 -74.14
N HIS A 991 -18.09 -17.08 -74.66
CA HIS A 991 -17.21 -17.02 -75.83
C HIS A 991 -15.90 -17.80 -75.67
N TYR A 992 -15.52 -18.16 -74.45
CA TYR A 992 -14.29 -18.88 -74.13
C TYR A 992 -14.54 -20.23 -73.47
N PHE A 993 -15.78 -20.71 -73.39
CA PHE A 993 -16.10 -22.03 -72.83
C PHE A 993 -15.45 -23.19 -73.60
N ASP A 994 -15.06 -22.96 -74.86
CA ASP A 994 -14.28 -23.91 -75.65
C ASP A 994 -12.88 -24.18 -75.08
N VAL A 995 -12.33 -23.25 -74.30
CA VAL A 995 -11.02 -23.38 -73.63
C VAL A 995 -11.05 -24.41 -72.50
N ALA A 996 -12.22 -24.60 -71.86
CA ALA A 996 -12.36 -25.50 -70.73
C ALA A 996 -12.45 -26.97 -71.17
N ASP A 997 -11.79 -27.84 -70.40
CA ASP A 997 -11.92 -29.30 -70.51
C ASP A 997 -13.21 -29.77 -69.85
N LYS A 998 -13.55 -29.16 -68.71
CA LYS A 998 -14.76 -29.45 -67.93
C LYS A 998 -15.51 -28.16 -67.62
N ILE A 999 -16.83 -28.22 -67.68
CA ILE A 999 -17.69 -27.11 -67.29
C ILE A 999 -18.72 -27.63 -66.29
N ILE A 1000 -18.80 -26.99 -65.13
CA ILE A 1000 -19.86 -27.23 -64.16
C ILE A 1000 -20.76 -26.02 -64.05
N LYS A 1001 -22.07 -26.27 -64.04
CA LYS A 1001 -23.07 -25.22 -63.83
C LYS A 1001 -23.60 -25.33 -62.40
N MET A 1002 -23.52 -24.23 -61.68
CA MET A 1002 -24.12 -24.09 -60.36
C MET A 1002 -25.49 -23.42 -60.47
N ASP A 1003 -26.48 -24.01 -59.82
CA ASP A 1003 -27.81 -23.44 -59.67
C ASP A 1003 -28.35 -23.68 -58.25
N VAL A 1004 -28.61 -22.60 -57.52
CA VAL A 1004 -29.07 -22.59 -56.12
C VAL A 1004 -28.37 -23.65 -55.23
N GLY A 1005 -27.03 -23.67 -55.25
CA GLY A 1005 -26.22 -24.57 -54.42
C GLY A 1005 -26.06 -26.01 -54.92
N ARG A 1006 -26.72 -26.38 -56.03
CA ARG A 1006 -26.53 -27.67 -56.71
C ARG A 1006 -25.52 -27.53 -57.85
N VAL A 1007 -24.79 -28.62 -58.11
CA VAL A 1007 -23.77 -28.69 -59.16
C VAL A 1007 -24.20 -29.71 -60.20
N ASP A 1008 -24.42 -29.23 -61.42
CA ASP A 1008 -24.72 -30.08 -62.57
C ASP A 1008 -23.51 -30.08 -63.52
N LEU A 1009 -23.04 -31.28 -63.89
CA LEU A 1009 -22.05 -31.45 -64.94
C LEU A 1009 -22.71 -31.15 -66.29
N VAL A 1010 -22.13 -30.19 -67.01
CA VAL A 1010 -22.62 -29.82 -68.33
C VAL A 1010 -22.01 -30.79 -69.34
N SER A 1011 -22.83 -31.58 -70.04
CA SER A 1011 -22.35 -32.53 -71.05
C SER A 1011 -21.66 -31.81 -72.22
N ASN A 1012 -20.74 -32.50 -72.90
CA ASN A 1012 -20.02 -31.96 -74.05
C ASN A 1012 -20.94 -31.42 -75.18
N ASP A 1013 -22.22 -31.81 -75.23
CA ASP A 1013 -23.20 -31.32 -76.20
C ASP A 1013 -23.60 -29.85 -75.99
N TYR A 1014 -23.36 -29.29 -74.80
CA TYR A 1014 -23.58 -27.85 -74.54
C TYR A 1014 -22.61 -26.96 -75.32
N LYS A 1015 -21.45 -27.49 -75.75
CA LYS A 1015 -20.53 -26.80 -76.68
C LYS A 1015 -21.16 -26.62 -78.06
N VAL A 1016 -22.11 -27.47 -78.45
CA VAL A 1016 -22.69 -27.51 -79.80
C VAL A 1016 -24.03 -26.76 -79.88
N ASP A 1017 -24.90 -26.89 -78.87
CA ASP A 1017 -26.27 -26.34 -78.92
C ASP A 1017 -26.35 -24.79 -78.89
N ARG A 1018 -25.34 -24.11 -78.31
CA ARG A 1018 -25.28 -22.64 -78.30
C ARG A 1018 -24.57 -22.00 -79.49
N LEU A 1019 -23.63 -22.72 -80.12
CA LEU A 1019 -23.05 -22.29 -81.38
C LEU A 1019 -24.12 -22.21 -82.49
N LEU A 1020 -25.17 -23.04 -82.41
CA LEU A 1020 -26.32 -22.99 -83.32
C LEU A 1020 -27.32 -21.86 -83.03
N THR A 1021 -27.36 -21.32 -81.81
CA THR A 1021 -28.27 -20.20 -81.46
C THR A 1021 -27.68 -18.81 -81.72
N LEU A 1022 -26.36 -18.69 -81.96
CA LEU A 1022 -25.70 -17.43 -82.32
C LEU A 1022 -25.54 -17.22 -83.85
N THR A 1023 -25.95 -18.19 -84.66
CA THR A 1023 -26.07 -18.06 -86.13
C THR A 1023 -27.52 -17.85 -86.61
N LYS A 1024 -28.35 -17.16 -85.80
CA LYS A 1024 -29.64 -16.61 -86.23
C LYS A 1024 -29.80 -15.15 -85.87
#